data_AF-A0A410RXU6-F1
#
_entry.id   AF-A0A410RXU6-F1
#
_cell.length_a   1.000
_cell.length_b   1.000
_cell.length_c   1.000
_cell.angle_alpha   90.00
_cell.angle_beta   90.00
_cell.angle_gamma   90.00
#
_symmetry.space_group_name_H-M   'P 1'
#
loop_
_entity.id
_entity.type
_entity.pdbx_description
1 polymer ?
#
loop_
_entity_poly.entity_id
_entity_poly.type
_entity_poly.pdbx_seq_one_letter_code
_entity_poly.pdbx_strand_id
1 'polypeptide(L)'
;MKRLFLLSSLALAAGCYTKESEAPTGLTSFRVEVTSITTATSPGTLLPVVNACAAKYGNDQAAVPLEVRGTTDCPYTLPRSDVDIGLSITALDGTGGEMTSFNGPVSFRVIPGDLTGEYGQRWTQLTNGKGTGSVRVAHLYGETHVWVQDQDLELVYADGGVVGDLAQLPQEPDTRTLATGLSQGIRFEEPALSTINLPEGGSETSVFVKQFMRVGRNPESGEPLTQNCDPSDPNNGKQMMLLVTGTDSSGFYVTDMTACRVEEKSVAGANIQTAEPDGFNPGRFNSIYIYNYSFPEGLDSGDLLWTLSGTVAEFTNTTQMSFPAWTLRENVRLLPQDQWNKYLDQVPPVEVNGRLCGYSGSPYLDDILCGYSYKNYKMESLESSLVKLRRVKFPKVFRNCDANGNNDMPMFCPSGSGASRTWKNCFEEPPDDPDLPERQCVIDCTLGIGEYAGTICAEKTTYTNFGQFVVEMNATGPASLGMDESVPNRIMNVNVGTTPVRPDKALPQGYRMNILCDQPVHARFGPVSVTADPTDTLIAANTRYEYTLKGSEVTVALVLDAAATANAACKVAPDTRSRISLQIKDAVPDLNPDCNENDADAAKALQCQQLRAATFDVVGHLKHVGPARPRWNVLPRDQDDLCCHPGPGMECPKPIKPCP
;
A
#
# COMPACT_ATOMS: atom_id res chain seq x y z
N MET A 1 -50.22 -42.30 -61.81
CA MET A 1 -49.64 -41.33 -60.84
C MET A 1 -49.82 -41.88 -59.44
N LYS A 2 -48.75 -41.84 -58.62
CA LYS A 2 -48.68 -42.14 -57.18
C LYS A 2 -48.75 -43.63 -56.78
N ARG A 3 -47.88 -44.51 -57.30
CA ARG A 3 -46.63 -44.99 -56.64
C ARG A 3 -45.78 -43.89 -55.98
N LEU A 4 -45.11 -44.25 -54.88
CA LEU A 4 -44.44 -43.41 -53.86
C LEU A 4 -45.40 -42.88 -52.79
N PHE A 5 -45.43 -43.52 -51.62
CA PHE A 5 -45.54 -42.87 -50.29
C PHE A 5 -45.49 -43.86 -49.09
N LEU A 6 -44.92 -45.07 -49.27
CA LEU A 6 -44.95 -46.12 -48.23
C LEU A 6 -43.58 -46.74 -47.91
N LEU A 7 -42.49 -45.99 -48.09
CA LEU A 7 -41.12 -46.47 -47.83
C LEU A 7 -40.19 -45.46 -47.11
N SER A 8 -40.71 -44.39 -46.52
CA SER A 8 -39.86 -43.37 -45.84
C SER A 8 -39.95 -43.34 -44.31
N SER A 9 -40.68 -44.27 -43.67
CA SER A 9 -40.82 -44.31 -42.19
C SER A 9 -40.14 -45.50 -41.51
N LEU A 10 -39.36 -46.32 -42.24
CA LEU A 10 -38.63 -47.48 -41.70
C LEU A 10 -37.11 -47.43 -41.94
N ALA A 11 -36.58 -46.27 -42.33
CA ALA A 11 -35.14 -46.05 -42.57
C ALA A 11 -34.51 -44.96 -41.68
N LEU A 12 -35.13 -44.64 -40.53
CA LEU A 12 -34.57 -43.73 -39.51
C LEU A 12 -34.35 -44.43 -38.14
N ALA A 13 -34.57 -45.74 -38.05
CA ALA A 13 -34.35 -46.54 -36.85
C ALA A 13 -33.09 -47.44 -36.93
N ALA A 14 -32.18 -47.17 -37.88
CA ALA A 14 -30.89 -47.83 -38.00
C ALA A 14 -29.81 -46.75 -38.11
N GLY A 15 -29.35 -46.25 -36.97
CA GLY A 15 -28.36 -45.18 -36.93
C GLY A 15 -27.95 -44.70 -35.53
N CYS A 16 -28.60 -45.14 -34.46
CA CYS A 16 -28.00 -45.04 -33.13
C CYS A 16 -26.90 -46.11 -33.06
N TYR A 17 -25.66 -45.70 -33.26
CA TYR A 17 -24.50 -46.48 -32.87
C TYR A 17 -24.57 -46.74 -31.36
N THR A 18 -25.22 -47.82 -30.94
CA THR A 18 -24.95 -48.44 -29.64
C THR A 18 -23.70 -49.28 -29.80
N LYS A 19 -22.55 -48.61 -29.93
CA LYS A 19 -21.33 -49.24 -29.41
C LYS A 19 -21.57 -49.21 -27.91
N GLU A 20 -21.86 -50.35 -27.30
CA GLU A 20 -21.73 -50.48 -25.85
C GLU A 20 -20.37 -49.87 -25.53
N SER A 21 -20.36 -48.80 -24.73
CA SER A 21 -19.11 -48.24 -24.23
C SER A 21 -18.42 -49.38 -23.51
N GLU A 22 -17.36 -49.94 -24.09
CA GLU A 22 -16.46 -50.81 -23.33
C GLU A 22 -16.11 -50.02 -22.07
N ALA A 23 -16.41 -50.60 -20.91
CA ALA A 23 -16.03 -49.99 -19.65
C ALA A 23 -14.52 -49.77 -19.72
N PRO A 24 -14.03 -48.53 -19.53
CA PRO A 24 -12.61 -48.24 -19.65
C PRO A 24 -11.84 -49.20 -18.76
N THR A 25 -10.93 -49.97 -19.35
CA THR A 25 -10.13 -50.95 -18.63
C THR A 25 -8.88 -50.27 -18.07
N GLY A 26 -8.53 -50.61 -16.83
CA GLY A 26 -7.37 -50.01 -16.14
C GLY A 26 -7.74 -48.81 -15.27
N LEU A 27 -6.73 -48.00 -14.94
CA LEU A 27 -6.85 -46.84 -14.06
C LEU A 27 -7.64 -45.74 -14.76
N THR A 28 -8.67 -45.22 -14.10
CA THR A 28 -9.49 -44.13 -14.66
C THR A 28 -9.47 -42.86 -13.81
N SER A 29 -9.36 -43.01 -12.49
CA SER A 29 -9.39 -41.90 -11.55
C SER A 29 -8.80 -42.26 -10.19
N PHE A 30 -8.70 -41.27 -9.32
CA PHE A 30 -8.34 -41.48 -7.91
C PHE A 30 -9.45 -40.97 -6.98
N ARG A 31 -9.69 -41.68 -5.89
CA ARG A 31 -10.35 -41.13 -4.71
C ARG A 31 -9.27 -40.45 -3.85
N VAL A 32 -9.49 -39.20 -3.52
CA VAL A 32 -8.55 -38.37 -2.74
C VAL A 32 -9.27 -37.84 -1.51
N GLU A 33 -8.78 -38.22 -0.33
CA GLU A 33 -9.35 -37.84 0.96
C GLU A 33 -8.34 -37.01 1.74
N VAL A 34 -8.78 -35.85 2.25
CA VAL A 34 -7.93 -34.98 3.08
C VAL A 34 -7.95 -35.51 4.51
N THR A 35 -6.77 -35.80 5.06
CA THR A 35 -6.61 -36.40 6.39
C THR A 35 -6.16 -35.40 7.45
N SER A 36 -5.40 -34.37 7.06
CA SER A 36 -4.96 -33.31 7.96
C SER A 36 -4.70 -32.00 7.20
N ILE A 37 -4.82 -30.87 7.90
CA ILE A 37 -4.43 -29.55 7.39
C ILE A 37 -3.78 -28.80 8.55
N THR A 38 -2.49 -28.47 8.41
CA THR A 38 -1.68 -27.87 9.47
C THR A 38 -0.72 -26.82 8.94
N THR A 39 -0.24 -25.93 9.81
CA THR A 39 0.90 -25.04 9.50
C THR A 39 2.13 -25.86 9.14
N ALA A 40 2.94 -25.37 8.19
CA ALA A 40 4.21 -25.98 7.79
C ALA A 40 5.36 -25.77 8.81
N THR A 41 5.06 -25.95 10.10
CA THR A 41 6.01 -25.84 11.23
C THR A 41 6.32 -27.22 11.81
N SER A 42 7.36 -27.33 12.65
CA SER A 42 7.66 -28.55 13.38
C SER A 42 7.60 -28.29 14.90
N PRO A 43 6.61 -28.83 15.62
CA PRO A 43 5.45 -29.59 15.14
C PRO A 43 4.44 -28.71 14.37
N GLY A 44 3.66 -29.33 13.48
CA GLY A 44 2.57 -28.66 12.76
C GLY A 44 1.41 -28.35 13.70
N THR A 45 0.78 -27.19 13.55
CA THR A 45 -0.38 -26.76 14.35
C THR A 45 -1.62 -26.63 13.49
N LEU A 46 -2.81 -26.76 14.09
CA LEU A 46 -4.07 -26.59 13.36
C LEU A 46 -4.19 -25.16 12.82
N LEU A 47 -4.60 -25.03 11.56
CA LEU A 47 -4.90 -23.73 10.99
C LEU A 47 -6.11 -23.08 11.68
N PRO A 48 -6.05 -21.76 11.93
CA PRO A 48 -7.20 -21.03 12.45
C PRO A 48 -8.32 -20.94 11.42
N VAL A 49 -9.55 -20.84 11.92
CA VAL A 49 -10.76 -20.56 11.14
C VAL A 49 -11.18 -19.11 11.30
N VAL A 50 -11.99 -18.63 10.36
CA VAL A 50 -12.56 -17.28 10.41
C VAL A 50 -13.24 -16.96 11.74
N ASN A 51 -13.19 -15.70 12.18
CA ASN A 51 -13.73 -15.25 13.47
C ASN A 51 -15.21 -15.59 13.62
N ALA A 52 -15.99 -15.44 12.54
CA ALA A 52 -17.40 -15.81 12.54
C ALA A 52 -17.65 -17.29 12.88
N CYS A 53 -16.72 -18.19 12.52
CA CYS A 53 -16.79 -19.58 12.94
C CYS A 53 -16.37 -19.76 14.40
N ALA A 54 -15.21 -19.22 14.79
CA ALA A 54 -14.72 -19.34 16.16
C ALA A 54 -15.74 -18.82 17.19
N ALA A 55 -16.49 -17.77 16.86
CA ALA A 55 -17.55 -17.22 17.69
C ALA A 55 -18.67 -18.22 18.03
N LYS A 56 -19.00 -19.14 17.11
CA LYS A 56 -19.96 -20.23 17.35
C LYS A 56 -19.48 -21.21 18.43
N TYR A 57 -18.18 -21.22 18.70
CA TYR A 57 -17.51 -22.10 19.65
C TYR A 57 -16.83 -21.32 20.79
N GLY A 58 -17.41 -20.17 21.19
CA GLY A 58 -16.94 -19.40 22.34
C GLY A 58 -15.70 -18.53 22.11
N ASN A 59 -15.41 -18.20 20.83
CA ASN A 59 -14.19 -17.49 20.40
C ASN A 59 -12.89 -18.26 20.70
N ASP A 60 -12.97 -19.58 20.87
CA ASP A 60 -11.80 -20.43 21.09
C ASP A 60 -11.49 -21.23 19.82
N GLN A 61 -10.37 -20.89 19.19
CA GLN A 61 -9.87 -21.60 18.01
C GLN A 61 -9.63 -23.07 18.29
N ALA A 62 -9.27 -23.49 19.51
CA ALA A 62 -9.05 -24.89 19.85
C ALA A 62 -10.37 -25.67 20.03
N ALA A 63 -11.46 -24.98 20.36
CA ALA A 63 -12.77 -25.59 20.59
C ALA A 63 -13.53 -25.93 19.29
N VAL A 64 -13.08 -25.43 18.13
CA VAL A 64 -13.69 -25.71 16.83
C VAL A 64 -13.41 -27.16 16.40
N PRO A 65 -14.44 -28.01 16.23
CA PRO A 65 -14.28 -29.42 15.83
C PRO A 65 -13.58 -29.57 14.48
N LEU A 66 -12.79 -30.64 14.28
CA LEU A 66 -12.02 -30.83 13.05
C LEU A 66 -12.92 -31.02 11.82
N GLU A 67 -14.05 -31.71 12.00
CA GLU A 67 -15.00 -32.05 10.94
C GLU A 67 -15.73 -30.85 10.33
N VAL A 68 -15.76 -29.72 11.04
CA VAL A 68 -16.39 -28.49 10.52
C VAL A 68 -15.37 -27.54 9.90
N ARG A 69 -14.08 -27.69 10.17
CA ARG A 69 -13.06 -26.77 9.63
C ARG A 69 -12.91 -26.94 8.12
N GLY A 70 -12.71 -25.83 7.42
CA GLY A 70 -12.58 -25.84 5.96
C GLY A 70 -13.88 -26.15 5.24
N THR A 71 -15.03 -26.03 5.91
CA THR A 71 -16.36 -26.11 5.29
C THR A 71 -16.88 -24.72 4.93
N THR A 72 -17.96 -24.64 4.16
CA THR A 72 -18.57 -23.35 3.76
C THR A 72 -18.96 -22.50 4.97
N ASP A 73 -19.42 -23.11 6.06
CA ASP A 73 -19.86 -22.42 7.28
C ASP A 73 -18.72 -22.09 8.25
N CYS A 74 -17.54 -22.67 8.02
CA CYS A 74 -16.36 -22.52 8.85
C CYS A 74 -15.07 -22.64 8.02
N PRO A 75 -14.83 -21.68 7.09
CA PRO A 75 -13.62 -21.66 6.31
C PRO A 75 -12.39 -21.40 7.19
N TYR A 76 -11.24 -21.90 6.76
CA TYR A 76 -9.95 -21.48 7.31
C TYR A 76 -9.72 -20.00 7.02
N THR A 77 -9.04 -19.28 7.93
CA THR A 77 -8.52 -17.95 7.59
C THR A 77 -7.55 -18.06 6.42
N LEU A 78 -7.43 -17.01 5.62
CA LEU A 78 -6.49 -16.99 4.49
C LEU A 78 -5.04 -17.12 5.01
N PRO A 79 -4.36 -18.26 4.76
CA PRO A 79 -3.05 -18.53 5.31
C PRO A 79 -2.00 -17.69 4.59
N ARG A 80 -1.07 -17.21 5.41
CA ARG A 80 0.01 -16.32 5.00
C ARG A 80 1.38 -17.00 4.95
N SER A 81 1.45 -18.20 5.54
CA SER A 81 2.59 -19.11 5.47
C SER A 81 2.18 -20.40 4.79
N ASP A 82 3.18 -21.20 4.44
CA ASP A 82 2.99 -22.55 3.92
C ASP A 82 2.11 -23.43 4.85
N VAL A 83 1.31 -24.27 4.22
CA VAL A 83 0.38 -25.22 4.81
C VAL A 83 0.72 -26.62 4.35
N ASP A 84 0.74 -27.57 5.28
CA ASP A 84 0.84 -28.99 4.99
C ASP A 84 -0.57 -29.62 4.95
N ILE A 85 -0.93 -30.27 3.84
CA ILE A 85 -2.19 -30.98 3.65
C ILE A 85 -1.89 -32.48 3.49
N GLY A 86 -2.35 -33.27 4.45
CA GLY A 86 -2.27 -34.74 4.43
C GLY A 86 -3.36 -35.36 3.57
N LEU A 87 -3.01 -36.43 2.84
CA LEU A 87 -3.87 -37.09 1.86
C LEU A 87 -3.87 -38.61 2.05
N SER A 88 -5.03 -39.22 1.84
CA SER A 88 -5.20 -40.64 1.53
C SER A 88 -5.70 -40.80 0.10
N ILE A 89 -5.12 -41.75 -0.64
CA ILE A 89 -5.30 -41.88 -2.08
C ILE A 89 -5.62 -43.33 -2.41
N THR A 90 -6.68 -43.54 -3.19
CA THR A 90 -7.08 -44.85 -3.71
C THR A 90 -7.31 -44.80 -5.22
N ALA A 91 -6.61 -45.64 -5.97
CA ALA A 91 -6.78 -45.83 -7.40
C ALA A 91 -8.13 -46.49 -7.71
N LEU A 92 -8.82 -46.01 -8.75
CA LEU A 92 -10.14 -46.50 -9.16
C LEU A 92 -10.12 -47.00 -10.61
N ASP A 93 -10.84 -48.09 -10.86
CA ASP A 93 -11.06 -48.65 -12.19
C ASP A 93 -12.23 -47.97 -12.94
N GLY A 94 -12.52 -48.41 -14.17
CA GLY A 94 -13.63 -47.86 -14.97
C GLY A 94 -15.04 -48.09 -14.43
N THR A 95 -15.19 -48.86 -13.35
CA THR A 95 -16.46 -49.05 -12.64
C THR A 95 -16.54 -48.22 -11.35
N GLY A 96 -15.47 -47.49 -11.01
CA GLY A 96 -15.33 -46.79 -9.74
C GLY A 96 -14.94 -47.69 -8.57
N GLY A 97 -14.62 -48.96 -8.84
CA GLY A 97 -14.09 -49.91 -7.85
C GLY A 97 -12.63 -49.66 -7.55
N GLU A 98 -12.15 -50.09 -6.38
CA GLU A 98 -10.74 -49.97 -6.02
C GLU A 98 -9.86 -50.81 -6.97
N MET A 99 -8.85 -50.20 -7.57
CA MET A 99 -7.90 -50.85 -8.47
C MET A 99 -6.61 -51.23 -7.75
N THR A 100 -6.55 -52.44 -7.20
CA THR A 100 -5.36 -52.90 -6.47
C THR A 100 -4.18 -53.27 -7.38
N SER A 101 -4.36 -53.31 -8.70
CA SER A 101 -3.27 -53.61 -9.64
C SER A 101 -2.38 -52.41 -9.97
N PHE A 102 -2.82 -51.18 -9.66
CA PHE A 102 -2.03 -49.99 -9.93
C PHE A 102 -0.88 -49.85 -8.94
N ASN A 103 0.35 -49.72 -9.47
CA ASN A 103 1.56 -49.46 -8.70
C ASN A 103 2.37 -48.42 -9.47
N GLY A 104 2.45 -47.21 -8.94
CA GLY A 104 3.12 -46.11 -9.64
C GLY A 104 3.17 -44.84 -8.80
N PRO A 105 4.11 -43.93 -9.11
CA PRO A 105 4.14 -42.60 -8.52
C PRO A 105 2.96 -41.78 -9.05
N VAL A 106 2.34 -40.99 -8.20
CA VAL A 106 1.33 -40.00 -8.57
C VAL A 106 1.80 -38.62 -8.16
N SER A 107 1.63 -37.64 -9.03
CA SER A 107 1.98 -36.25 -8.78
C SER A 107 0.82 -35.49 -8.16
N PHE A 108 1.15 -34.38 -7.51
CA PHE A 108 0.19 -33.47 -6.91
C PHE A 108 0.10 -32.16 -7.69
N ARG A 109 -1.06 -31.52 -7.60
CA ARG A 109 -1.29 -30.13 -7.99
C ARG A 109 -2.34 -29.52 -7.07
N VAL A 110 -2.25 -28.23 -6.78
CA VAL A 110 -3.24 -27.54 -5.92
C VAL A 110 -3.78 -26.33 -6.64
N ILE A 111 -5.09 -26.08 -6.54
CA ILE A 111 -5.74 -24.95 -7.19
C ILE A 111 -6.87 -24.39 -6.30
N PRO A 112 -6.90 -23.08 -6.00
CA PRO A 112 -5.78 -22.16 -6.11
C PRO A 112 -4.69 -22.51 -5.08
N GLY A 113 -3.46 -22.11 -5.37
CA GLY A 113 -2.29 -22.33 -4.51
C GLY A 113 -1.09 -22.87 -5.29
N ASP A 114 0.09 -22.72 -4.71
CA ASP A 114 1.34 -23.20 -5.29
C ASP A 114 1.94 -24.29 -4.43
N LEU A 115 2.37 -25.38 -5.05
CA LEU A 115 3.20 -26.36 -4.35
C LEU A 115 4.54 -25.72 -3.98
N THR A 116 4.88 -25.78 -2.69
CA THR A 116 6.14 -25.30 -2.13
C THR A 116 6.91 -26.46 -1.48
N GLY A 117 8.09 -26.17 -0.94
CA GLY A 117 8.94 -27.18 -0.30
C GLY A 117 9.67 -28.11 -1.27
N GLU A 118 10.14 -29.25 -0.74
CA GLU A 118 10.99 -30.21 -1.44
C GLU A 118 10.21 -31.14 -2.38
N TYR A 119 10.89 -31.81 -3.31
CA TYR A 119 10.22 -32.69 -4.29
C TYR A 119 9.47 -33.85 -3.64
N GLY A 120 9.90 -34.33 -2.47
CA GLY A 120 9.18 -35.35 -1.69
C GLY A 120 7.76 -34.95 -1.27
N GLN A 121 7.39 -33.67 -1.36
CA GLN A 121 6.05 -33.15 -1.06
C GLN A 121 5.18 -32.93 -2.31
N ARG A 122 5.70 -33.28 -3.50
CA ARG A 122 5.04 -33.04 -4.80
C ARG A 122 4.52 -34.32 -5.45
N TRP A 123 4.83 -35.48 -4.88
CA TRP A 123 4.35 -36.78 -5.37
C TRP A 123 4.29 -37.81 -4.23
N THR A 124 3.66 -38.96 -4.49
CA THR A 124 3.78 -40.14 -3.62
C THR A 124 3.68 -41.43 -4.42
N GLN A 125 4.21 -42.52 -3.87
CA GLN A 125 4.13 -43.85 -4.48
C GLN A 125 2.83 -44.54 -4.05
N LEU A 126 2.01 -44.97 -5.01
CA LEU A 126 0.92 -45.91 -4.73
C LEU A 126 1.40 -47.35 -4.84
N THR A 127 1.00 -48.16 -3.87
CA THR A 127 1.25 -49.61 -3.83
C THR A 127 -0.07 -50.34 -3.65
N ASN A 128 -0.33 -51.33 -4.48
CA ASN A 128 -1.61 -52.04 -4.55
C ASN A 128 -2.82 -51.08 -4.63
N GLY A 129 -2.69 -50.02 -5.43
CA GLY A 129 -3.72 -49.00 -5.62
C GLY A 129 -3.91 -48.03 -4.46
N LYS A 130 -3.10 -48.07 -3.39
CA LYS A 130 -3.28 -47.22 -2.21
C LYS A 130 -2.00 -46.52 -1.81
N GLY A 131 -2.14 -45.35 -1.19
CA GLY A 131 -1.01 -44.59 -0.67
C GLY A 131 -1.47 -43.39 0.16
N THR A 132 -0.50 -42.78 0.83
CA THR A 132 -0.66 -41.53 1.57
C THR A 132 0.37 -40.53 1.10
N GLY A 133 0.04 -39.24 1.17
CA GLY A 133 0.95 -38.16 0.82
C GLY A 133 0.73 -36.95 1.70
N SER A 134 1.68 -36.03 1.67
CA SER A 134 1.51 -34.69 2.24
C SER A 134 1.99 -33.69 1.21
N VAL A 135 1.14 -32.73 0.86
CA VAL A 135 1.52 -31.60 0.02
C VAL A 135 1.84 -30.40 0.89
N ARG A 136 2.87 -29.64 0.54
CA ARG A 136 3.12 -28.33 1.12
C ARG A 136 2.74 -27.26 0.12
N VAL A 137 1.95 -26.30 0.57
CA VAL A 137 1.25 -25.36 -0.31
C VAL A 137 1.26 -23.95 0.26
N ALA A 138 1.46 -22.97 -0.60
CA ALA A 138 1.26 -21.54 -0.30
C ALA A 138 0.08 -20.96 -1.12
N HIS A 139 -0.32 -19.72 -0.81
CA HIS A 139 -1.31 -18.95 -1.57
C HIS A 139 -2.70 -19.59 -1.67
N LEU A 140 -3.14 -20.24 -0.59
CA LEU A 140 -4.47 -20.84 -0.50
C LEU A 140 -5.54 -19.77 -0.22
N TYR A 141 -6.65 -19.80 -0.94
CA TYR A 141 -7.80 -18.90 -0.71
C TYR A 141 -9.07 -19.46 -1.35
N GLY A 142 -10.24 -19.04 -0.88
CA GLY A 142 -11.52 -19.48 -1.45
C GLY A 142 -11.70 -21.00 -1.42
N GLU A 143 -12.19 -21.59 -2.52
CA GLU A 143 -12.32 -23.06 -2.63
C GLU A 143 -11.06 -23.67 -3.23
N THR A 144 -10.33 -24.43 -2.42
CA THR A 144 -9.11 -25.15 -2.84
C THR A 144 -9.36 -26.63 -3.02
N HIS A 145 -8.79 -27.19 -4.09
CA HIS A 145 -8.70 -28.62 -4.31
C HIS A 145 -7.26 -29.09 -4.47
N VAL A 146 -6.96 -30.27 -3.92
CA VAL A 146 -5.75 -31.02 -4.22
C VAL A 146 -6.05 -32.05 -5.29
N TRP A 147 -5.33 -31.96 -6.39
CA TRP A 147 -5.36 -32.89 -7.51
C TRP A 147 -4.28 -33.94 -7.33
N VAL A 148 -4.65 -35.20 -7.54
CA VAL A 148 -3.74 -36.33 -7.66
C VAL A 148 -3.78 -36.80 -9.11
N GLN A 149 -2.62 -36.93 -9.73
CA GLN A 149 -2.51 -37.17 -11.16
C GLN A 149 -1.52 -38.29 -11.46
N ASP A 150 -1.90 -39.19 -12.38
CA ASP A 150 -0.94 -40.08 -13.04
C ASP A 150 -0.36 -39.35 -14.26
N GLN A 151 0.44 -38.33 -13.95
CA GLN A 151 1.10 -37.43 -14.91
C GLN A 151 2.49 -37.11 -14.40
N ASP A 152 3.34 -36.61 -15.30
CA ASP A 152 4.67 -36.11 -14.96
C ASP A 152 4.57 -35.06 -13.84
N LEU A 153 5.52 -35.13 -12.92
CA LEU A 153 5.63 -34.14 -11.85
C LEU A 153 6.15 -32.81 -12.42
N GLU A 154 5.59 -31.71 -11.91
CA GLU A 154 6.08 -30.37 -12.24
C GLU A 154 7.46 -30.10 -11.61
N LEU A 155 8.45 -29.92 -12.48
CA LEU A 155 9.81 -29.55 -12.11
C LEU A 155 9.92 -28.04 -11.85
N VAL A 156 10.69 -27.68 -10.83
CA VAL A 156 10.99 -26.28 -10.50
C VAL A 156 12.22 -25.85 -11.28
N TYR A 157 12.09 -24.78 -12.05
CA TYR A 157 13.19 -24.21 -12.83
C TYR A 157 13.65 -22.86 -12.25
N ALA A 158 14.96 -22.67 -12.13
CA ALA A 158 15.58 -21.37 -11.85
C ALA A 158 16.93 -21.27 -12.58
N ASP A 159 17.28 -20.06 -13.02
CA ASP A 159 18.54 -19.76 -13.75
C ASP A 159 18.85 -20.71 -14.92
N GLY A 160 17.80 -21.17 -15.62
CA GLY A 160 17.92 -22.04 -16.78
C GLY A 160 18.14 -23.53 -16.46
N GLY A 161 18.07 -23.94 -15.20
CA GLY A 161 18.20 -25.33 -14.76
C GLY A 161 17.07 -25.78 -13.84
N VAL A 162 16.97 -27.10 -13.61
CA VAL A 162 16.09 -27.66 -12.57
C VAL A 162 16.76 -27.45 -11.22
N VAL A 163 16.02 -26.92 -10.25
CA VAL A 163 16.50 -26.70 -8.88
C VAL A 163 15.83 -27.64 -7.89
N GLY A 164 16.46 -27.82 -6.72
CA GLY A 164 16.05 -28.75 -5.67
C GLY A 164 16.85 -30.05 -5.63
N ASP A 165 16.53 -30.93 -4.69
CA ASP A 165 17.18 -32.24 -4.58
C ASP A 165 16.58 -33.24 -5.58
N LEU A 166 17.27 -33.44 -6.71
CA LEU A 166 16.84 -34.35 -7.77
C LEU A 166 16.82 -35.82 -7.33
N ALA A 167 17.49 -36.18 -6.23
CA ALA A 167 17.44 -37.54 -5.69
C ALA A 167 16.06 -37.91 -5.13
N GLN A 168 15.19 -36.91 -4.89
CA GLN A 168 13.83 -37.10 -4.41
C GLN A 168 12.80 -37.28 -5.53
N LEU A 169 13.20 -37.21 -6.80
CA LEU A 169 12.30 -37.43 -7.92
C LEU A 169 11.91 -38.92 -7.99
N PRO A 170 10.65 -39.23 -8.36
CA PRO A 170 10.24 -40.61 -8.57
C PRO A 170 10.98 -41.23 -9.76
N GLN A 171 11.06 -42.55 -9.77
CA GLN A 171 11.34 -43.25 -11.02
C GLN A 171 10.13 -43.10 -11.95
N GLU A 172 10.31 -42.38 -13.06
CA GLU A 172 9.25 -42.17 -14.04
C GLU A 172 8.85 -43.49 -14.73
N PRO A 173 7.55 -43.85 -14.73
CA PRO A 173 7.03 -44.98 -15.51
C PRO A 173 7.17 -44.76 -17.02
N ASP A 174 7.28 -45.85 -17.78
CA ASP A 174 7.34 -45.80 -19.25
C ASP A 174 6.07 -45.19 -19.88
N THR A 175 4.93 -45.29 -19.20
CA THR A 175 3.63 -44.81 -19.68
C THR A 175 2.78 -44.24 -18.54
N ARG A 176 2.12 -43.12 -18.81
CA ARG A 176 1.16 -42.44 -17.93
C ARG A 176 -0.26 -42.53 -18.49
N THR A 177 -1.24 -42.76 -17.63
CA THR A 177 -2.67 -42.84 -18.03
C THR A 177 -3.36 -41.48 -18.10
N LEU A 178 -2.75 -40.44 -17.50
CA LEU A 178 -3.35 -39.12 -17.30
C LEU A 178 -4.60 -39.13 -16.41
N ALA A 179 -4.88 -40.24 -15.72
CA ALA A 179 -5.97 -40.33 -14.75
C ALA A 179 -5.78 -39.29 -13.64
N THR A 180 -6.89 -38.72 -13.17
CA THR A 180 -6.88 -37.70 -12.13
C THR A 180 -7.93 -37.98 -11.06
N GLY A 181 -7.71 -37.43 -9.88
CA GLY A 181 -8.70 -37.36 -8.80
C GLY A 181 -8.57 -36.05 -8.07
N LEU A 182 -9.70 -35.53 -7.59
CA LEU A 182 -9.73 -34.31 -6.78
C LEU A 182 -10.13 -34.64 -5.35
N SER A 183 -9.54 -33.92 -4.40
CA SER A 183 -10.04 -33.86 -3.05
C SER A 183 -11.43 -33.21 -2.99
N GLN A 184 -12.13 -33.43 -1.89
CA GLN A 184 -13.21 -32.52 -1.48
C GLN A 184 -12.71 -31.07 -1.42
N GLY A 185 -13.61 -30.12 -1.68
CA GLY A 185 -13.28 -28.70 -1.62
C GLY A 185 -12.95 -28.27 -0.19
N ILE A 186 -11.76 -27.69 -0.02
CA ILE A 186 -11.29 -27.12 1.24
C ILE A 186 -11.55 -25.62 1.19
N ARG A 187 -12.35 -25.10 2.12
CA ARG A 187 -12.71 -23.68 2.14
C ARG A 187 -11.73 -22.87 2.96
N PHE A 188 -11.13 -21.90 2.31
CA PHE A 188 -10.40 -20.79 2.89
C PHE A 188 -11.20 -19.50 2.69
N GLU A 189 -10.90 -18.51 3.51
CA GLU A 189 -11.40 -17.15 3.35
C GLU A 189 -11.05 -16.62 1.95
N GLU A 190 -12.00 -15.91 1.33
CA GLU A 190 -11.75 -15.22 0.07
C GLU A 190 -10.95 -13.92 0.32
N PRO A 191 -10.08 -13.53 -0.61
CA PRO A 191 -9.18 -12.40 -0.39
C PRO A 191 -9.94 -11.06 -0.39
N ALA A 192 -9.48 -10.15 0.47
CA ALA A 192 -9.82 -8.73 0.46
C ALA A 192 -8.61 -7.89 0.02
N LEU A 193 -8.84 -6.63 -0.36
CA LEU A 193 -7.75 -5.72 -0.72
C LEU A 193 -6.73 -5.55 0.43
N SER A 194 -7.23 -5.43 1.67
CA SER A 194 -6.39 -5.39 2.86
C SER A 194 -5.48 -6.61 3.00
N THR A 195 -5.95 -7.80 2.61
CA THR A 195 -5.15 -9.03 2.71
C THR A 195 -4.05 -9.08 1.65
N ILE A 196 -4.30 -8.54 0.45
CA ILE A 196 -3.31 -8.45 -0.63
C ILE A 196 -2.20 -7.48 -0.26
N ASN A 197 -2.56 -6.31 0.27
CA ASN A 197 -1.62 -5.22 0.54
C ASN A 197 -0.93 -5.33 1.91
N LEU A 198 -1.39 -6.17 2.85
CA LEU A 198 -0.77 -6.23 4.17
C LEU A 198 0.62 -6.88 4.06
N PRO A 199 1.70 -6.16 4.38
CA PRO A 199 3.06 -6.68 4.25
C PRO A 199 3.41 -7.69 5.35
N GLU A 200 4.40 -8.56 5.08
CA GLU A 200 4.79 -9.64 5.98
C GLU A 200 6.29 -9.94 6.01
N GLY A 201 6.73 -10.74 7.00
CA GLY A 201 8.13 -11.13 7.13
C GLY A 201 9.10 -9.98 7.41
N GLY A 202 8.56 -8.79 7.72
CA GLY A 202 9.32 -7.56 7.81
C GLY A 202 9.75 -6.97 6.46
N SER A 203 9.23 -7.49 5.34
CA SER A 203 9.30 -6.82 4.04
C SER A 203 8.17 -5.78 3.90
N GLU A 204 8.26 -4.92 2.89
CA GLU A 204 7.24 -3.93 2.51
C GLU A 204 6.45 -4.45 1.28
N THR A 205 6.45 -5.76 1.02
CA THR A 205 5.86 -6.37 -0.20
C THR A 205 4.70 -7.29 0.13
N SER A 206 3.78 -7.48 -0.81
CA SER A 206 2.74 -8.51 -0.72
C SER A 206 3.34 -9.92 -0.65
N VAL A 207 2.67 -10.84 0.05
CA VAL A 207 2.99 -12.28 -0.02
C VAL A 207 2.37 -12.96 -1.24
N PHE A 208 1.44 -12.30 -1.93
CA PHE A 208 0.72 -12.86 -3.07
C PHE A 208 1.31 -12.44 -4.43
N VAL A 209 2.55 -11.97 -4.46
CA VAL A 209 3.19 -11.54 -5.71
C VAL A 209 3.21 -12.67 -6.73
N LYS A 210 2.83 -12.34 -7.98
CA LYS A 210 2.60 -13.26 -9.12
C LYS A 210 1.34 -14.11 -9.03
N GLN A 211 0.53 -13.98 -7.98
CA GLN A 211 -0.71 -14.73 -7.86
C GLN A 211 -1.85 -14.04 -8.59
N PHE A 212 -2.61 -14.83 -9.35
CA PHE A 212 -3.92 -14.38 -9.84
C PHE A 212 -4.91 -14.48 -8.71
N MET A 213 -5.57 -13.38 -8.34
CA MET A 213 -6.53 -13.32 -7.24
C MET A 213 -7.83 -12.67 -7.69
N ARG A 214 -8.95 -13.08 -7.08
CA ARG A 214 -10.27 -12.45 -7.25
C ARG A 214 -10.77 -11.95 -5.90
N VAL A 215 -11.01 -10.65 -5.83
CA VAL A 215 -11.58 -9.93 -4.70
C VAL A 215 -13.05 -9.64 -4.97
N GLY A 216 -13.90 -9.85 -3.97
CA GLY A 216 -15.34 -9.68 -4.08
C GLY A 216 -16.05 -10.84 -4.81
N ARG A 217 -17.39 -10.79 -4.81
CA ARG A 217 -18.24 -11.79 -5.46
C ARG A 217 -19.49 -11.13 -6.03
N ASN A 218 -19.77 -11.40 -7.29
CA ASN A 218 -21.00 -10.97 -7.94
C ASN A 218 -22.17 -11.91 -7.55
N PRO A 219 -23.42 -11.40 -7.50
CA PRO A 219 -24.58 -12.18 -7.06
C PRO A 219 -24.84 -13.45 -7.88
N GLU A 220 -24.48 -13.45 -9.17
CA GLU A 220 -24.64 -14.62 -10.04
C GLU A 220 -23.67 -15.77 -9.68
N SER A 221 -22.58 -15.46 -8.97
CA SER A 221 -21.60 -16.45 -8.49
C SER A 221 -21.86 -16.90 -7.04
N GLY A 222 -22.96 -16.45 -6.42
CA GLY A 222 -23.37 -16.78 -5.05
C GLY A 222 -23.52 -15.56 -4.15
N GLU A 223 -23.69 -15.81 -2.84
CA GLU A 223 -23.87 -14.75 -1.85
C GLU A 223 -22.70 -13.75 -1.88
N PRO A 224 -22.95 -12.43 -1.91
CA PRO A 224 -21.90 -11.44 -1.93
C PRO A 224 -20.92 -11.60 -0.77
N LEU A 225 -19.65 -11.32 -1.05
CA LEU A 225 -18.60 -11.41 -0.04
C LEU A 225 -18.87 -10.42 1.09
N THR A 226 -18.70 -10.89 2.34
CA THR A 226 -18.83 -10.09 3.55
C THR A 226 -17.49 -10.04 4.28
N GLN A 227 -17.27 -8.96 5.01
CA GLN A 227 -16.07 -8.72 5.80
C GLN A 227 -16.08 -9.60 7.05
N ASN A 228 -14.99 -10.33 7.26
CA ASN A 228 -14.78 -11.15 8.44
C ASN A 228 -13.73 -10.46 9.34
N CYS A 229 -14.19 -9.47 10.11
CA CYS A 229 -13.32 -8.65 10.95
C CYS A 229 -13.28 -9.17 12.40
N ASP A 230 -12.53 -8.49 13.26
CA ASP A 230 -12.72 -8.62 14.70
C ASP A 230 -14.19 -8.28 15.07
N PRO A 231 -14.83 -9.00 16.01
CA PRO A 231 -16.23 -8.73 16.40
C PRO A 231 -16.49 -7.30 16.89
N SER A 232 -15.49 -6.60 17.41
CA SER A 232 -15.59 -5.19 17.82
C SER A 232 -15.48 -4.20 16.66
N ASP A 233 -15.08 -4.66 15.48
CA ASP A 233 -14.96 -3.82 14.29
C ASP A 233 -16.34 -3.46 13.73
N PRO A 234 -16.62 -2.16 13.48
CA PRO A 234 -17.90 -1.73 12.96
C PRO A 234 -18.18 -2.23 11.53
N ASN A 235 -17.20 -2.78 10.83
CA ASN A 235 -17.36 -3.37 9.50
C ASN A 235 -17.53 -4.89 9.52
N ASN A 236 -17.42 -5.54 10.67
CA ASN A 236 -17.64 -6.98 10.74
C ASN A 236 -19.03 -7.37 10.20
N GLY A 237 -19.08 -8.33 9.29
CA GLY A 237 -20.30 -8.81 8.63
C GLY A 237 -20.90 -7.87 7.58
N LYS A 238 -20.28 -6.72 7.30
CA LYS A 238 -20.73 -5.85 6.19
C LYS A 238 -20.37 -6.48 4.85
N GLN A 239 -21.22 -6.27 3.86
CA GLN A 239 -20.91 -6.62 2.48
C GLN A 239 -19.70 -5.81 1.99
N MET A 240 -18.78 -6.47 1.29
CA MET A 240 -17.62 -5.82 0.67
C MET A 240 -18.08 -4.78 -0.35
N MET A 241 -17.48 -3.58 -0.30
CA MET A 241 -17.79 -2.48 -1.22
C MET A 241 -16.50 -1.92 -1.83
N LEU A 242 -16.24 -2.32 -3.08
CA LEU A 242 -15.09 -1.89 -3.86
C LEU A 242 -15.47 -0.64 -4.66
N LEU A 243 -14.86 0.49 -4.32
CA LEU A 243 -15.11 1.79 -4.94
C LEU A 243 -13.95 2.20 -5.83
N VAL A 244 -14.25 2.61 -7.06
CA VAL A 244 -13.28 3.28 -7.92
C VAL A 244 -13.07 4.71 -7.44
N THR A 245 -11.87 5.04 -6.99
CA THR A 245 -11.56 6.37 -6.41
C THR A 245 -10.85 7.32 -7.38
N GLY A 246 -10.30 6.77 -8.47
CA GLY A 246 -9.59 7.51 -9.53
C GLY A 246 -9.36 6.65 -10.76
N THR A 247 -9.11 7.30 -11.89
CA THR A 247 -8.74 6.67 -13.18
C THR A 247 -7.61 7.48 -13.80
N ASP A 248 -6.65 6.81 -14.45
CA ASP A 248 -5.63 7.46 -15.27
C ASP A 248 -5.45 6.74 -16.61
N SER A 249 -4.52 7.23 -17.45
CA SER A 249 -4.28 6.70 -18.80
C SER A 249 -3.77 5.25 -18.82
N SER A 250 -3.34 4.74 -17.67
CA SER A 250 -2.72 3.42 -17.48
C SER A 250 -3.45 2.54 -16.47
N GLY A 251 -4.65 2.93 -16.00
CA GLY A 251 -5.33 2.16 -14.96
C GLY A 251 -6.35 2.93 -14.13
N PHE A 252 -6.62 2.40 -12.95
CA PHE A 252 -7.56 2.98 -11.98
C PHE A 252 -7.25 2.55 -10.55
N TYR A 253 -7.78 3.29 -9.60
CA TYR A 253 -7.60 3.06 -8.16
C TYR A 253 -8.89 2.52 -7.57
N VAL A 254 -8.77 1.48 -6.74
CA VAL A 254 -9.92 0.86 -6.05
C VAL A 254 -9.68 0.88 -4.55
N THR A 255 -10.69 1.28 -3.79
CA THR A 255 -10.70 1.26 -2.32
C THR A 255 -11.83 0.39 -1.79
N ASP A 256 -11.54 -0.54 -0.89
CA ASP A 256 -12.56 -1.27 -0.13
C ASP A 256 -13.03 -0.42 1.05
N MET A 257 -14.20 0.21 0.88
CA MET A 257 -14.82 1.11 1.86
C MET A 257 -15.14 0.41 3.19
N THR A 258 -15.27 -0.92 3.14
CA THR A 258 -15.71 -1.76 4.24
C THR A 258 -14.59 -2.59 4.83
N ALA A 259 -13.34 -2.42 4.38
CA ALA A 259 -12.22 -3.17 4.91
C ALA A 259 -12.13 -3.08 6.44
N CYS A 260 -11.76 -4.19 7.06
CA CYS A 260 -11.49 -4.30 8.48
C CYS A 260 -10.40 -3.32 8.92
N ARG A 261 -10.49 -2.78 10.13
CA ARG A 261 -9.39 -1.98 10.67
C ARG A 261 -8.20 -2.87 11.00
N VAL A 262 -6.99 -2.32 10.84
CA VAL A 262 -5.73 -3.02 11.11
C VAL A 262 -5.01 -2.27 12.23
N GLU A 263 -4.77 -2.93 13.36
CA GLU A 263 -4.07 -2.33 14.50
C GLU A 263 -2.64 -1.93 14.12
N GLU A 264 -2.15 -0.80 14.64
CA GLU A 264 -0.80 -0.32 14.31
C GLU A 264 0.30 -1.33 14.66
N LYS A 265 0.08 -2.15 15.69
CA LYS A 265 1.06 -3.10 16.24
C LYS A 265 0.92 -4.52 15.67
N SER A 266 -0.07 -4.79 14.82
CA SER A 266 -0.29 -6.14 14.30
C SER A 266 0.70 -6.52 13.19
N VAL A 267 1.35 -5.54 12.56
CA VAL A 267 2.34 -5.78 11.50
C VAL A 267 3.73 -5.97 12.12
N ALA A 268 4.34 -7.12 11.85
CA ALA A 268 5.66 -7.46 12.38
C ALA A 268 6.71 -6.43 11.94
N GLY A 269 7.39 -5.82 12.92
CA GLY A 269 8.43 -4.82 12.67
C GLY A 269 7.93 -3.38 12.52
N ALA A 270 6.64 -3.11 12.73
CA ALA A 270 6.09 -1.76 12.64
C ALA A 270 6.83 -0.74 13.51
N ASN A 271 7.21 0.37 12.89
CA ASN A 271 7.87 1.48 13.56
C ASN A 271 6.87 2.60 13.91
N ILE A 272 6.27 2.52 15.10
CA ILE A 272 5.27 3.49 15.56
C ILE A 272 5.94 4.54 16.46
N GLN A 273 6.22 5.72 15.92
CA GLN A 273 6.84 6.83 16.66
C GLN A 273 5.80 7.67 17.42
N THR A 274 4.64 7.90 16.82
CA THR A 274 3.48 8.56 17.43
C THR A 274 2.24 7.76 17.05
N ALA A 275 1.58 7.14 18.03
CA ALA A 275 0.41 6.29 17.81
C ALA A 275 -0.82 7.10 17.35
N GLU A 276 -1.70 6.48 16.56
CA GLU A 276 -3.03 7.02 16.30
C GLU A 276 -3.90 6.99 17.58
N PRO A 277 -4.78 7.97 17.80
CA PRO A 277 -5.66 8.01 18.97
C PRO A 277 -6.57 6.79 19.14
N ASP A 278 -6.96 6.16 18.04
CA ASP A 278 -7.80 4.95 18.03
C ASP A 278 -6.98 3.65 18.00
N GLY A 279 -5.66 3.73 17.81
CA GLY A 279 -4.75 2.59 17.76
C GLY A 279 -4.74 1.81 16.43
N PHE A 280 -5.36 2.34 15.37
CA PHE A 280 -5.45 1.66 14.06
C PHE A 280 -4.68 2.41 12.97
N ASN A 281 -4.19 1.67 11.98
CA ASN A 281 -3.62 2.27 10.77
C ASN A 281 -4.72 2.99 9.98
N PRO A 282 -4.49 4.24 9.54
CA PRO A 282 -5.53 5.06 8.91
C PRO A 282 -6.00 4.51 7.56
N GLY A 283 -5.10 3.91 6.77
CA GLY A 283 -5.43 3.42 5.43
C GLY A 283 -5.96 1.99 5.38
N ARG A 284 -5.88 1.21 6.47
CA ARG A 284 -6.36 -0.19 6.56
C ARG A 284 -5.81 -1.13 5.46
N PHE A 285 -4.82 -0.70 4.69
CA PHE A 285 -4.31 -1.43 3.51
C PHE A 285 -5.39 -1.68 2.44
N ASN A 286 -6.45 -0.87 2.43
CA ASN A 286 -7.68 -1.20 1.71
C ASN A 286 -7.75 -0.69 0.27
N SER A 287 -6.68 -0.07 -0.23
CA SER A 287 -6.67 0.53 -1.57
C SER A 287 -5.57 -0.07 -2.43
N ILE A 288 -5.83 -0.24 -3.72
CA ILE A 288 -4.86 -0.80 -4.66
C ILE A 288 -4.96 -0.09 -6.00
N TYR A 289 -3.81 0.03 -6.68
CA TYR A 289 -3.75 0.47 -8.05
C TYR A 289 -3.93 -0.71 -9.01
N ILE A 290 -4.77 -0.53 -10.01
CA ILE A 290 -5.07 -1.51 -11.03
C ILE A 290 -4.44 -1.05 -12.34
N TYR A 291 -3.32 -1.67 -12.70
CA TYR A 291 -2.62 -1.37 -13.94
C TYR A 291 -3.31 -2.03 -15.13
N ASN A 292 -3.60 -1.22 -16.14
CA ASN A 292 -4.11 -1.64 -17.44
C ASN A 292 -3.31 -0.94 -18.56
N TYR A 293 -2.94 -1.65 -19.62
CA TYR A 293 -2.18 -1.04 -20.73
C TYR A 293 -2.94 0.06 -21.49
N SER A 294 -4.22 0.27 -21.17
CA SER A 294 -5.07 1.29 -21.72
C SER A 294 -5.93 1.94 -20.62
N PHE A 295 -6.46 3.12 -20.92
CA PHE A 295 -7.50 3.76 -20.13
C PHE A 295 -8.68 2.77 -19.90
N PRO A 296 -9.25 2.69 -18.69
CA PRO A 296 -10.35 1.78 -18.38
C PRO A 296 -11.68 2.32 -18.93
N GLU A 297 -11.93 2.13 -20.22
CA GLU A 297 -13.17 2.57 -20.87
C GLU A 297 -14.42 2.01 -20.15
N GLY A 298 -15.41 2.88 -19.93
CA GLY A 298 -16.66 2.51 -19.26
C GLY A 298 -16.58 2.42 -17.72
N LEU A 299 -15.47 2.90 -17.14
CA LEU A 299 -15.29 3.02 -15.69
C LEU A 299 -15.10 4.48 -15.30
N ASP A 300 -15.83 4.91 -14.29
CA ASP A 300 -15.77 6.27 -13.75
C ASP A 300 -15.36 6.28 -12.27
N SER A 301 -14.68 7.34 -11.85
CA SER A 301 -14.49 7.62 -10.43
C SER A 301 -15.86 7.75 -9.75
N GLY A 302 -16.07 6.99 -8.67
CA GLY A 302 -17.35 6.85 -7.99
C GLY A 302 -18.05 5.51 -8.25
N ASP A 303 -17.69 4.76 -9.29
CA ASP A 303 -18.30 3.48 -9.61
C ASP A 303 -18.05 2.44 -8.51
N LEU A 304 -19.05 1.57 -8.28
CA LEU A 304 -18.92 0.41 -7.41
C LEU A 304 -18.70 -0.86 -8.22
N LEU A 305 -17.82 -1.73 -7.72
CA LEU A 305 -17.53 -3.04 -8.29
C LEU A 305 -18.10 -4.16 -7.42
N TRP A 306 -18.56 -5.23 -8.07
CA TRP A 306 -18.87 -6.50 -7.42
C TRP A 306 -17.62 -7.34 -7.24
N THR A 307 -16.81 -7.41 -8.29
CA THR A 307 -15.57 -8.19 -8.32
C THR A 307 -14.46 -7.41 -8.98
N LEU A 308 -13.25 -7.68 -8.52
CA LEU A 308 -12.00 -7.28 -9.14
C LEU A 308 -11.07 -8.49 -9.14
N SER A 309 -10.44 -8.79 -10.27
CA SER A 309 -9.47 -9.88 -10.36
C SER A 309 -8.30 -9.48 -11.24
N GLY A 310 -7.14 -10.06 -10.99
CA GLY A 310 -5.92 -9.81 -11.73
C GLY A 310 -4.73 -10.48 -11.07
N THR A 311 -3.56 -10.33 -11.69
CA THR A 311 -2.30 -10.81 -11.15
C THR A 311 -1.68 -9.76 -10.26
N VAL A 312 -1.44 -10.09 -8.98
CA VAL A 312 -0.73 -9.23 -8.04
C VAL A 312 0.72 -9.09 -8.47
N ALA A 313 1.21 -7.86 -8.52
CA ALA A 313 2.57 -7.53 -8.93
C ALA A 313 3.16 -6.44 -8.01
N GLU A 314 4.47 -6.50 -7.83
CA GLU A 314 5.25 -5.42 -7.25
C GLU A 314 5.91 -4.64 -8.38
N PHE A 315 5.63 -3.35 -8.46
CA PHE A 315 6.26 -2.47 -9.42
C PHE A 315 6.69 -1.18 -8.72
N THR A 316 7.98 -0.84 -8.81
CA THR A 316 8.56 0.32 -8.10
C THR A 316 8.30 0.33 -6.58
N ASN A 317 8.21 -0.86 -5.98
CA ASN A 317 7.80 -1.13 -4.59
C ASN A 317 6.38 -0.62 -4.27
N THR A 318 5.47 -0.64 -5.25
CA THR A 318 4.03 -0.50 -5.07
C THR A 318 3.39 -1.83 -5.38
N THR A 319 2.56 -2.33 -4.47
CA THR A 319 1.66 -3.44 -4.70
C THR A 319 0.53 -2.98 -5.63
N GLN A 320 0.41 -3.66 -6.78
CA GLN A 320 -0.62 -3.38 -7.77
C GLN A 320 -1.20 -4.67 -8.34
N MET A 321 -2.35 -4.58 -9.01
CA MET A 321 -2.90 -5.67 -9.81
C MET A 321 -2.76 -5.38 -11.30
N SER A 322 -2.43 -6.40 -12.07
CA SER A 322 -2.23 -6.34 -13.52
C SER A 322 -3.13 -7.33 -14.26
N PHE A 323 -3.33 -7.12 -15.56
CA PHE A 323 -4.26 -7.88 -16.40
C PHE A 323 -5.67 -8.01 -15.78
N PRO A 324 -6.28 -6.87 -15.42
CA PRO A 324 -7.48 -6.87 -14.59
C PRO A 324 -8.73 -7.33 -15.34
N ALA A 325 -9.64 -7.95 -14.60
CA ALA A 325 -11.04 -8.12 -14.97
C ALA A 325 -11.93 -7.72 -13.80
N TRP A 326 -13.01 -6.99 -14.07
CA TRP A 326 -13.93 -6.50 -13.05
C TRP A 326 -15.38 -6.64 -13.49
N THR A 327 -16.30 -6.60 -12.52
CA THR A 327 -17.73 -6.51 -12.79
C THR A 327 -18.32 -5.31 -12.05
N LEU A 328 -19.09 -4.49 -12.77
CA LEU A 328 -19.73 -3.31 -12.22
C LEU A 328 -20.94 -3.70 -11.37
N ARG A 329 -21.04 -3.09 -10.20
CA ARG A 329 -22.23 -3.13 -9.34
C ARG A 329 -23.16 -1.95 -9.61
N GLU A 330 -22.60 -0.74 -9.67
CA GLU A 330 -23.34 0.49 -9.94
C GLU A 330 -22.42 1.46 -10.69
N ASN A 331 -22.89 1.97 -11.83
CA ASN A 331 -22.21 3.02 -12.57
C ASN A 331 -22.80 4.38 -12.18
N VAL A 332 -22.00 5.27 -11.59
CA VAL A 332 -22.48 6.54 -11.05
C VAL A 332 -22.90 7.53 -12.14
N ARG A 333 -22.35 7.42 -13.36
CA ARG A 333 -22.76 8.28 -14.49
C ARG A 333 -24.14 7.94 -15.03
N LEU A 334 -24.70 6.78 -14.67
CA LEU A 334 -26.09 6.44 -14.94
C LEU A 334 -27.07 6.98 -13.89
N LEU A 335 -26.57 7.54 -12.79
CA LEU A 335 -27.36 8.20 -11.74
C LEU A 335 -27.56 9.70 -12.03
N PRO A 336 -28.52 10.35 -11.36
CA PRO A 336 -28.61 11.81 -11.35
C PRO A 336 -27.29 12.49 -10.99
N GLN A 337 -27.01 13.65 -11.60
CA GLN A 337 -25.71 14.33 -11.50
C GLN A 337 -25.33 14.72 -10.06
N ASP A 338 -26.31 15.03 -9.22
CA ASP A 338 -26.14 15.32 -7.80
C ASP A 338 -25.72 14.09 -6.97
N GLN A 339 -25.77 12.89 -7.56
CA GLN A 339 -25.36 11.63 -6.93
C GLN A 339 -24.03 11.10 -7.47
N TRP A 340 -23.35 11.82 -8.36
CA TRP A 340 -22.06 11.36 -8.92
C TRP A 340 -20.99 11.15 -7.84
N ASN A 341 -21.06 11.85 -6.71
CA ASN A 341 -20.13 11.69 -5.58
C ASN A 341 -20.67 10.82 -4.44
N LYS A 342 -21.84 10.17 -4.61
CA LYS A 342 -22.54 9.39 -3.58
C LYS A 342 -21.64 8.46 -2.76
N TYR A 343 -20.68 7.80 -3.40
CA TYR A 343 -19.74 6.90 -2.73
C TYR A 343 -18.38 7.54 -2.45
N LEU A 344 -17.91 8.48 -3.28
CA LEU A 344 -16.66 9.21 -3.03
C LEU A 344 -16.72 9.98 -1.72
N ASP A 345 -17.87 10.57 -1.38
CA ASP A 345 -18.08 11.30 -0.12
C ASP A 345 -17.96 10.41 1.14
N GLN A 346 -18.04 9.08 0.97
CA GLN A 346 -17.88 8.11 2.05
C GLN A 346 -16.42 7.67 2.26
N VAL A 347 -15.50 8.05 1.37
CA VAL A 347 -14.06 7.78 1.47
C VAL A 347 -13.30 9.11 1.49
N PRO A 348 -13.40 9.86 2.61
CA PRO A 348 -12.72 11.14 2.71
C PRO A 348 -11.19 10.95 2.65
N PRO A 349 -10.46 11.81 1.92
CA PRO A 349 -9.00 11.73 1.87
C PRO A 349 -8.37 11.87 3.25
N VAL A 350 -7.33 11.07 3.51
CA VAL A 350 -6.58 11.12 4.77
C VAL A 350 -5.51 12.21 4.72
N GLU A 351 -5.50 13.13 5.69
CA GLU A 351 -4.48 14.18 5.75
C GLU A 351 -3.09 13.62 6.10
N VAL A 352 -2.13 13.75 5.19
CA VAL A 352 -0.73 13.40 5.43
C VAL A 352 -0.09 14.49 6.28
N ASN A 353 0.26 14.12 7.51
CA ASN A 353 0.80 15.00 8.54
C ASN A 353 2.00 14.34 9.22
N GLY A 354 2.63 15.03 10.17
CA GLY A 354 3.82 14.56 10.84
C GLY A 354 3.66 13.23 11.57
N ARG A 355 2.47 12.95 12.13
CA ARG A 355 2.17 11.64 12.74
C ARG A 355 2.24 10.52 11.71
N LEU A 356 1.61 10.71 10.55
CA LEU A 356 1.64 9.71 9.46
C LEU A 356 3.03 9.58 8.87
N CYS A 357 3.77 10.68 8.73
CA CYS A 357 5.15 10.68 8.30
C CYS A 357 6.12 9.95 9.26
N GLY A 358 5.66 9.55 10.46
CA GLY A 358 6.44 8.79 11.43
C GLY A 358 7.26 9.66 12.37
N TYR A 359 6.87 10.91 12.62
CA TYR A 359 7.62 11.78 13.53
C TYR A 359 7.49 11.34 14.98
N SER A 360 8.59 11.51 15.71
CA SER A 360 8.62 11.40 17.17
C SER A 360 8.50 12.78 17.84
N GLY A 361 8.46 12.79 19.17
CA GLY A 361 8.50 14.02 19.98
C GLY A 361 9.81 14.83 19.86
N SER A 362 10.82 14.29 19.19
CA SER A 362 12.08 14.97 18.86
C SER A 362 12.34 14.87 17.35
N PRO A 363 12.82 15.94 16.69
CA PRO A 363 13.24 15.85 15.29
C PRO A 363 14.37 14.84 15.07
N TYR A 364 14.26 14.09 13.98
CA TYR A 364 15.26 13.14 13.50
C TYR A 364 15.64 13.45 12.04
N LEU A 365 16.80 12.96 11.60
CA LEU A 365 17.32 13.24 10.26
C LEU A 365 16.32 12.85 9.16
N ASP A 366 15.67 11.71 9.32
CA ASP A 366 14.79 11.13 8.30
C ASP A 366 13.47 11.93 8.15
N ASP A 367 13.09 12.74 9.16
CA ASP A 367 11.83 13.49 9.17
C ASP A 367 11.71 14.52 8.06
N ILE A 368 12.84 14.96 7.50
CA ILE A 368 12.89 15.91 6.38
C ILE A 368 12.23 15.33 5.11
N LEU A 369 12.07 14.00 5.04
CA LEU A 369 11.29 13.33 4.00
C LEU A 369 10.18 12.53 4.65
N CYS A 370 8.93 12.91 4.36
CA CYS A 370 7.77 12.28 4.95
C CYS A 370 7.74 10.79 4.65
N GLY A 371 7.49 9.97 5.67
CA GLY A 371 7.29 8.54 5.48
C GLY A 371 8.56 7.77 5.09
N TYR A 372 9.73 8.41 5.16
CA TYR A 372 10.98 7.78 4.72
C TYR A 372 11.53 6.75 5.72
N SER A 373 11.10 6.82 6.98
CA SER A 373 11.48 5.82 7.99
C SER A 373 11.04 4.44 7.52
N TYR A 374 11.99 3.51 7.40
CA TYR A 374 11.69 2.11 7.07
C TYR A 374 10.65 1.55 8.06
N LYS A 375 9.72 0.74 7.54
CA LYS A 375 8.63 0.14 8.34
C LYS A 375 7.64 1.17 8.91
N ASN A 376 7.51 2.32 8.24
CA ASN A 376 6.40 3.24 8.51
C ASN A 376 5.11 2.72 7.85
N TYR A 377 4.51 1.71 8.48
CA TYR A 377 3.31 1.07 7.95
C TYR A 377 2.05 1.96 7.99
N LYS A 378 2.10 3.16 8.58
CA LYS A 378 1.00 4.12 8.43
C LYS A 378 0.91 4.63 7.01
N MET A 379 2.05 5.02 6.43
CA MET A 379 2.13 5.45 5.04
C MET A 379 1.89 4.28 4.09
N GLU A 380 2.48 3.10 4.37
CA GLU A 380 2.22 1.88 3.58
C GLU A 380 0.73 1.50 3.58
N SER A 381 0.03 1.65 4.72
CA SER A 381 -1.41 1.36 4.78
C SER A 381 -2.26 2.25 3.88
N LEU A 382 -1.73 3.41 3.49
CA LEU A 382 -2.35 4.40 2.61
C LEU A 382 -1.91 4.27 1.16
N GLU A 383 -1.09 3.28 0.82
CA GLU A 383 -0.71 3.05 -0.57
C GLU A 383 -1.96 2.93 -1.46
N SER A 384 -1.92 3.60 -2.62
CA SER A 384 -3.03 3.73 -3.57
C SER A 384 -4.30 4.40 -3.01
N SER A 385 -4.29 4.89 -1.77
CA SER A 385 -5.44 5.55 -1.14
C SER A 385 -5.49 7.04 -1.50
N LEU A 386 -6.69 7.63 -1.41
CA LEU A 386 -6.84 9.08 -1.46
C LEU A 386 -6.26 9.73 -0.20
N VAL A 387 -5.32 10.65 -0.40
CA VAL A 387 -4.69 11.43 0.65
C VAL A 387 -4.84 12.92 0.38
N LYS A 388 -4.69 13.72 1.43
CA LYS A 388 -4.67 15.18 1.35
C LYS A 388 -3.34 15.72 1.88
N LEU A 389 -2.66 16.51 1.08
CA LEU A 389 -1.58 17.39 1.51
C LEU A 389 -2.18 18.77 1.79
N ARG A 390 -1.95 19.31 2.98
CA ARG A 390 -2.49 20.62 3.38
C ARG A 390 -1.41 21.69 3.33
N ARG A 391 -1.74 22.88 2.83
CA ARG A 391 -0.88 24.09 2.83
C ARG A 391 0.57 23.84 2.39
N VAL A 392 0.76 22.99 1.40
CA VAL A 392 2.10 22.71 0.87
C VAL A 392 2.65 23.90 0.10
N LYS A 393 3.96 24.08 0.15
CA LYS A 393 4.68 25.09 -0.62
C LYS A 393 5.39 24.42 -1.79
N PHE A 394 5.21 24.98 -2.98
CA PHE A 394 5.90 24.51 -4.18
C PHE A 394 7.38 24.92 -4.14
N PRO A 395 8.24 24.28 -4.96
CA PRO A 395 9.65 24.68 -5.11
C PRO A 395 9.81 26.17 -5.37
N LYS A 396 11.01 26.70 -5.14
CA LYS A 396 11.45 28.00 -5.66
C LYS A 396 12.52 27.86 -6.73
N VAL A 397 13.21 26.73 -6.73
CA VAL A 397 14.34 26.42 -7.60
C VAL A 397 14.12 25.06 -8.23
N PHE A 398 14.35 24.97 -9.54
CA PHE A 398 14.51 23.72 -10.25
C PHE A 398 15.96 23.60 -10.68
N ARG A 399 16.66 22.58 -10.17
CA ARG A 399 18.07 22.36 -10.44
C ARG A 399 18.25 21.12 -11.30
N ASN A 400 18.96 21.25 -12.41
CA ASN A 400 19.45 20.08 -13.12
C ASN A 400 20.70 19.54 -12.38
N CYS A 401 20.59 18.33 -11.86
CA CYS A 401 21.71 17.62 -11.22
C CYS A 401 22.35 16.56 -12.12
N ASP A 402 21.84 16.37 -13.34
CA ASP A 402 22.39 15.48 -14.37
C ASP A 402 23.52 16.20 -15.10
N ALA A 403 24.73 16.16 -14.53
CA ALA A 403 25.88 16.86 -15.07
C ALA A 403 26.45 16.14 -16.30
N ASN A 404 26.33 14.82 -16.36
CA ASN A 404 26.83 13.99 -17.45
C ASN A 404 25.80 13.80 -18.60
N GLY A 405 24.52 14.13 -18.37
CA GLY A 405 23.46 14.13 -19.37
C GLY A 405 22.90 12.73 -19.70
N ASN A 406 23.11 11.74 -18.83
CA ASN A 406 22.69 10.36 -19.07
C ASN A 406 21.23 10.07 -18.69
N ASN A 407 20.50 11.06 -18.13
CA ASN A 407 19.15 10.97 -17.58
C ASN A 407 18.99 9.97 -16.42
N ASP A 408 20.09 9.57 -15.80
CA ASP A 408 20.09 8.71 -14.62
C ASP A 408 20.31 9.57 -13.37
N MET A 409 19.37 9.53 -12.43
CA MET A 409 19.44 10.31 -11.20
C MET A 409 19.91 9.44 -10.03
N PRO A 410 21.12 9.69 -9.48
CA PRO A 410 21.69 8.83 -8.47
C PRO A 410 20.81 8.73 -7.22
N MET A 411 20.54 7.49 -6.80
CA MET A 411 19.79 7.20 -5.59
C MET A 411 20.54 7.62 -4.32
N PHE A 412 19.79 7.97 -3.29
CA PHE A 412 20.34 8.39 -2.00
C PHE A 412 19.39 8.03 -0.85
N CYS A 413 19.93 7.63 0.29
CA CYS A 413 19.16 7.25 1.49
C CYS A 413 20.00 7.39 2.77
N PRO A 414 19.43 7.19 3.97
CA PRO A 414 20.07 7.53 5.22
C PRO A 414 20.95 6.36 5.63
N SER A 415 22.23 6.64 5.80
CA SER A 415 23.27 5.69 6.18
C SER A 415 23.82 6.04 7.56
N GLY A 416 24.25 5.01 8.31
CA GLY A 416 24.75 5.15 9.69
C GLY A 416 23.65 5.11 10.76
N SER A 417 24.07 5.29 12.02
CA SER A 417 23.19 5.23 13.20
C SER A 417 23.41 6.40 14.14
N GLY A 418 22.39 6.77 14.91
CA GLY A 418 22.47 7.83 15.91
C GLY A 418 22.93 9.17 15.32
N ALA A 419 23.86 9.84 16.01
CA ALA A 419 24.36 11.16 15.63
C ALA A 419 25.25 11.18 14.37
N SER A 420 25.76 10.03 13.93
CA SER A 420 26.55 9.91 12.69
C SER A 420 25.69 9.56 11.48
N ARG A 421 24.35 9.51 11.63
CA ARG A 421 23.43 9.24 10.53
C ARG A 421 23.47 10.40 9.55
N THR A 422 23.64 10.09 8.27
CA THR A 422 23.77 11.07 7.19
C THR A 422 23.12 10.55 5.92
N TRP A 423 22.87 11.43 4.96
CA TRP A 423 22.31 11.08 3.66
C TRP A 423 23.44 10.80 2.66
N LYS A 424 23.48 9.59 2.08
CA LYS A 424 24.54 9.10 1.17
C LYS A 424 23.97 8.17 0.10
N ASN A 425 24.82 7.51 -0.69
CA ASN A 425 24.41 6.41 -1.56
C ASN A 425 23.68 5.30 -0.76
N CYS A 426 22.72 4.65 -1.40
CA CYS A 426 22.01 3.50 -0.84
C CYS A 426 22.76 2.19 -0.91
N PHE A 427 23.73 2.13 -1.80
CA PHE A 427 24.56 0.98 -2.02
C PHE A 427 25.99 1.28 -1.57
N GLU A 428 26.83 0.26 -1.56
CA GLU A 428 28.26 0.43 -1.29
C GLU A 428 28.85 1.41 -2.32
N GLU A 429 29.45 2.50 -1.84
CA GLU A 429 30.04 3.52 -2.71
C GLU A 429 31.33 2.97 -3.34
N PRO A 430 31.42 2.87 -4.67
CA PRO A 430 32.70 2.63 -5.32
C PRO A 430 33.69 3.75 -4.93
N PRO A 431 34.98 3.46 -4.73
CA PRO A 431 35.99 4.48 -4.43
C PRO A 431 36.07 5.59 -5.49
N ASP A 432 35.74 5.26 -6.74
CA ASP A 432 35.75 6.14 -7.90
C ASP A 432 34.33 6.32 -8.47
N ASP A 433 33.35 6.55 -7.60
CA ASP A 433 31.95 6.77 -8.00
C ASP A 433 31.80 8.06 -8.85
N PRO A 434 31.57 7.94 -10.18
CA PRO A 434 31.46 9.10 -11.06
C PRO A 434 30.24 9.96 -10.75
N ASP A 435 29.24 9.39 -10.06
CA ASP A 435 27.96 10.01 -9.77
C ASP A 435 27.97 10.75 -8.43
N LEU A 436 29.08 10.73 -7.68
CA LEU A 436 29.18 11.40 -6.38
C LEU A 436 28.80 12.90 -6.42
N PRO A 437 29.26 13.72 -7.40
CA PRO A 437 28.86 15.12 -7.48
C PRO A 437 27.37 15.31 -7.80
N GLU A 438 26.83 14.47 -8.68
CA GLU A 438 25.42 14.49 -9.08
C GLU A 438 24.54 14.08 -7.89
N ARG A 439 24.91 13.02 -7.18
CA ARG A 439 24.24 12.58 -5.95
C ARG A 439 24.24 13.66 -4.88
N GLN A 440 25.36 14.36 -4.67
CA GLN A 440 25.40 15.46 -3.70
C GLN A 440 24.49 16.61 -4.13
N CYS A 441 24.43 16.94 -5.42
CA CYS A 441 23.48 17.91 -5.95
C CYS A 441 22.02 17.49 -5.67
N VAL A 442 21.67 16.23 -5.94
CA VAL A 442 20.32 15.69 -5.68
C VAL A 442 20.00 15.67 -4.19
N ILE A 443 20.95 15.28 -3.33
CA ILE A 443 20.85 15.34 -1.86
C ILE A 443 20.52 16.79 -1.44
N ASP A 444 21.37 17.74 -1.81
CA ASP A 444 21.26 19.12 -1.36
C ASP A 444 19.98 19.79 -1.87
N CYS A 445 19.61 19.54 -3.13
CA CYS A 445 18.39 20.09 -3.73
C CYS A 445 17.14 19.50 -3.08
N THR A 446 16.96 18.17 -3.09
CA THR A 446 15.78 17.50 -2.53
C THR A 446 15.61 17.82 -1.06
N LEU A 447 16.71 17.88 -0.30
CA LEU A 447 16.68 18.17 1.13
C LEU A 447 16.76 19.67 1.45
N GLY A 448 16.92 20.55 0.48
CA GLY A 448 17.15 21.98 0.68
C GLY A 448 18.16 22.26 1.79
N ILE A 449 19.30 21.57 1.71
CA ILE A 449 20.49 21.74 2.55
C ILE A 449 21.66 22.19 1.66
N GLY A 450 22.85 22.38 2.23
CA GLY A 450 24.03 22.78 1.46
C GLY A 450 23.78 24.11 0.72
N GLU A 451 24.00 24.12 -0.59
CA GLU A 451 23.74 25.27 -1.47
C GLU A 451 22.27 25.76 -1.40
N TYR A 452 21.32 24.85 -1.17
CA TYR A 452 19.89 25.13 -1.15
C TYR A 452 19.31 25.29 0.26
N ALA A 453 20.17 25.46 1.28
CA ALA A 453 19.77 25.70 2.65
C ALA A 453 18.72 26.81 2.74
N GLY A 454 17.58 26.54 3.41
CA GLY A 454 16.50 27.52 3.53
C GLY A 454 15.53 27.58 2.34
N THR A 455 15.80 26.87 1.25
CA THR A 455 15.00 26.91 0.01
C THR A 455 14.30 25.58 -0.26
N ILE A 456 13.27 25.57 -1.10
CA ILE A 456 12.62 24.36 -1.62
C ILE A 456 13.14 24.17 -3.04
N CYS A 457 13.95 23.13 -3.25
CA CYS A 457 14.53 22.82 -4.55
C CYS A 457 13.96 21.47 -5.03
N ALA A 458 13.68 21.39 -6.33
CA ALA A 458 13.30 20.15 -7.01
C ALA A 458 14.28 19.85 -8.14
N GLU A 459 14.54 18.57 -8.36
CA GLU A 459 15.40 18.12 -9.46
C GLU A 459 14.65 18.29 -10.80
N LYS A 460 15.31 18.96 -11.75
CA LYS A 460 14.70 19.41 -13.00
C LYS A 460 14.50 18.29 -14.01
N THR A 461 15.42 17.34 -14.10
CA THR A 461 15.32 16.20 -15.03
C THR A 461 14.13 15.31 -14.69
N THR A 462 13.93 15.03 -13.41
CA THR A 462 12.82 14.31 -12.81
C THR A 462 11.48 14.99 -13.10
N TYR A 463 11.41 16.32 -12.90
CA TYR A 463 10.23 17.10 -13.27
C TYR A 463 9.96 17.09 -14.77
N THR A 464 10.99 17.22 -15.60
CA THR A 464 10.84 17.28 -17.05
C THR A 464 10.34 15.95 -17.61
N ASN A 465 10.92 14.84 -17.16
CA ASN A 465 10.67 13.49 -17.66
C ASN A 465 9.40 12.86 -17.07
N PHE A 466 9.12 13.09 -15.78
CA PHE A 466 8.04 12.41 -15.05
C PHE A 466 6.98 13.36 -14.48
N GLY A 467 7.17 14.69 -14.59
CA GLY A 467 6.26 15.65 -13.97
C GLY A 467 6.34 15.70 -12.44
N GLN A 468 7.30 15.00 -11.85
CA GLN A 468 7.47 14.80 -10.42
C GLN A 468 8.36 15.89 -9.82
N PHE A 469 7.93 16.48 -8.70
CA PHE A 469 8.72 17.48 -7.98
C PHE A 469 8.41 17.46 -6.48
N VAL A 470 9.31 18.04 -5.69
CA VAL A 470 9.24 18.02 -4.23
C VAL A 470 8.47 19.23 -3.71
N VAL A 471 7.58 19.04 -2.74
CA VAL A 471 6.90 20.13 -2.02
C VAL A 471 7.27 20.12 -0.54
N GLU A 472 7.32 21.31 0.08
CA GLU A 472 7.47 21.43 1.54
C GLU A 472 6.08 21.30 2.18
N MET A 473 5.94 20.35 3.09
CA MET A 473 4.74 20.11 3.86
C MET A 473 4.49 21.21 4.89
N ASN A 474 3.26 21.26 5.37
CA ASN A 474 2.89 22.16 6.45
C ASN A 474 3.74 21.93 7.69
N ALA A 475 4.13 23.02 8.35
CA ALA A 475 5.03 22.94 9.48
C ALA A 475 4.32 22.46 10.76
N THR A 476 5.06 21.81 11.65
CA THR A 476 4.55 21.48 12.99
C THR A 476 4.23 22.75 13.77
N GLY A 477 3.06 22.78 14.40
CA GLY A 477 2.58 23.91 15.18
C GLY A 477 1.09 23.80 15.50
N PRO A 478 0.47 24.84 16.06
CA PRO A 478 -0.93 24.82 16.46
C PRO A 478 -1.90 24.84 15.27
N ALA A 479 -2.93 23.99 15.29
CA ALA A 479 -3.92 23.93 14.21
C ALA A 479 -4.76 25.22 14.05
N SER A 480 -4.81 26.09 15.06
CA SER A 480 -5.50 27.38 14.99
C SER A 480 -4.93 28.32 13.91
N LEU A 481 -3.68 28.11 13.47
CA LEU A 481 -3.07 28.81 12.34
C LEU A 481 -2.97 27.93 11.08
N GLY A 482 -3.73 26.83 11.07
CA GLY A 482 -3.69 25.82 10.03
C GLY A 482 -2.32 25.14 9.95
N MET A 483 -1.62 24.93 11.06
CA MET A 483 -0.36 24.16 11.13
C MET A 483 -0.62 22.71 11.56
N ASP A 484 0.40 21.86 11.49
CA ASP A 484 0.32 20.45 11.88
C ASP A 484 0.52 20.25 13.39
N GLU A 485 -0.56 19.92 14.11
CA GLU A 485 -0.52 19.57 15.54
C GLU A 485 -0.59 18.07 15.83
N SER A 486 -0.43 17.22 14.82
CA SER A 486 -0.62 15.77 14.92
C SER A 486 0.40 15.08 15.85
N VAL A 487 1.50 15.75 16.19
CA VAL A 487 2.58 15.28 17.07
C VAL A 487 2.71 16.20 18.30
N PRO A 488 1.85 16.09 19.32
CA PRO A 488 1.82 17.02 20.45
C PRO A 488 3.15 17.14 21.19
N ASN A 489 3.89 16.05 21.33
CA ASN A 489 5.18 16.02 22.05
C ASN A 489 6.31 16.82 21.37
N ARG A 490 6.09 17.24 20.11
CA ARG A 490 6.99 18.11 19.34
C ARG A 490 6.68 19.60 19.58
N ILE A 491 5.50 19.93 20.13
CA ILE A 491 5.09 21.29 20.47
C ILE A 491 5.41 21.56 21.94
N MET A 492 6.33 22.47 22.19
CA MET A 492 6.70 22.89 23.55
C MET A 492 5.75 23.99 24.01
N ASN A 493 5.03 23.76 25.10
CA ASN A 493 4.15 24.75 25.71
C ASN A 493 4.92 25.52 26.78
N VAL A 494 4.93 26.84 26.70
CA VAL A 494 5.69 27.74 27.58
C VAL A 494 4.76 28.80 28.14
N ASN A 495 4.64 28.87 29.46
CA ASN A 495 3.90 29.93 30.14
C ASN A 495 4.84 31.11 30.43
N VAL A 496 4.61 32.23 29.78
CA VAL A 496 5.49 33.41 29.82
C VAL A 496 4.89 34.49 30.71
N GLY A 497 5.64 34.88 31.74
CA GLY A 497 5.31 36.00 32.62
C GLY A 497 6.38 37.09 32.56
N THR A 498 6.46 37.92 33.59
CA THR A 498 7.45 39.01 33.70
C THR A 498 8.87 38.52 33.93
N THR A 499 9.06 37.24 34.27
CA THR A 499 10.38 36.61 34.38
C THR A 499 10.68 35.84 33.10
N PRO A 500 11.89 35.96 32.52
CA PRO A 500 12.25 35.23 31.31
C PRO A 500 12.19 33.72 31.51
N VAL A 501 11.55 33.04 30.56
CA VAL A 501 11.39 31.58 30.53
C VAL A 501 11.87 31.01 29.20
N ARG A 502 12.11 29.70 29.15
CA ARG A 502 12.55 28.99 27.95
C ARG A 502 11.75 27.70 27.79
N PRO A 503 11.64 27.16 26.57
CA PRO A 503 11.19 25.79 26.37
C PRO A 503 12.12 24.77 27.06
N ASP A 504 11.54 23.65 27.49
CA ASP A 504 12.27 22.59 28.22
C ASP A 504 13.23 21.78 27.34
N LYS A 505 13.08 21.85 26.01
CA LYS A 505 13.96 21.16 25.06
C LYS A 505 14.75 22.18 24.23
N ALA A 506 16.06 21.93 24.09
CA ALA A 506 16.88 22.59 23.09
C ALA A 506 16.70 21.92 21.72
N LEU A 507 16.90 22.68 20.66
CA LEU A 507 16.88 22.20 19.28
C LEU A 507 18.30 22.22 18.70
N PRO A 508 18.59 21.39 17.68
CA PRO A 508 19.88 21.44 17.00
C PRO A 508 20.08 22.78 16.28
N GLN A 509 21.34 23.19 16.11
CA GLN A 509 21.70 24.38 15.34
C GLN A 509 21.17 24.27 13.90
N GLY A 510 20.81 25.41 13.30
CA GLY A 510 20.31 25.48 11.93
C GLY A 510 18.83 25.10 11.76
N TYR A 511 18.16 24.61 12.82
CA TYR A 511 16.73 24.31 12.77
C TYR A 511 15.89 25.59 12.69
N ARG A 512 14.81 25.53 11.91
CA ARG A 512 13.75 26.54 11.93
C ARG A 512 12.79 26.26 13.08
N MET A 513 12.34 27.32 13.74
CA MET A 513 11.40 27.30 14.85
C MET A 513 10.18 28.13 14.49
N ASN A 514 9.02 27.64 14.90
CA ASN A 514 7.76 28.38 14.87
C ASN A 514 7.38 28.75 16.31
N ILE A 515 7.15 30.03 16.56
CA ILE A 515 6.71 30.55 17.85
C ILE A 515 5.34 31.20 17.66
N LEU A 516 4.40 30.87 18.54
CA LEU A 516 3.10 31.51 18.63
C LEU A 516 2.76 31.79 20.09
N CYS A 517 2.31 33.00 20.40
CA CYS A 517 1.84 33.37 21.72
C CYS A 517 0.47 34.05 21.62
N ASP A 518 -0.40 33.83 22.60
CA ASP A 518 -1.73 34.47 22.69
C ASP A 518 -1.68 35.94 23.16
N GLN A 519 -0.56 36.34 23.79
CA GLN A 519 -0.22 37.70 24.20
C GLN A 519 1.11 38.14 23.56
N PRO A 520 1.39 39.45 23.45
CA PRO A 520 2.68 39.92 22.96
C PRO A 520 3.83 39.53 23.91
N VAL A 521 4.97 39.11 23.35
CA VAL A 521 6.16 38.72 24.12
C VAL A 521 7.44 39.22 23.44
N HIS A 522 8.50 39.41 24.20
CA HIS A 522 9.85 39.62 23.67
C HIS A 522 10.63 38.31 23.64
N ALA A 523 11.37 38.09 22.55
CA ALA A 523 12.10 36.86 22.29
C ALA A 523 13.58 37.13 22.02
N ARG A 524 14.44 36.31 22.64
CA ARG A 524 15.89 36.27 22.38
C ARG A 524 16.36 34.86 22.12
N PHE A 525 17.06 34.68 21.00
CA PHE A 525 17.64 33.40 20.58
C PHE A 525 19.09 33.30 21.07
N GLY A 526 19.51 32.10 21.49
CA GLY A 526 20.84 31.95 22.06
C GLY A 526 21.17 30.53 22.52
N PRO A 527 22.32 30.37 23.22
CA PRO A 527 22.68 29.10 23.83
C PRO A 527 21.67 28.72 24.92
N VAL A 528 21.80 27.52 25.49
CA VAL A 528 20.92 27.03 26.58
C VAL A 528 20.82 27.95 27.79
N SER A 529 21.72 28.93 27.96
CA SER A 529 21.74 29.93 29.04
C SER A 529 21.12 31.28 28.68
N VAL A 530 20.56 31.43 27.48
CA VAL A 530 19.97 32.71 27.02
C VAL A 530 18.85 33.20 27.93
N THR A 531 18.73 34.51 28.07
CA THR A 531 17.67 35.22 28.81
C THR A 531 17.16 36.38 27.96
N ALA A 532 15.85 36.64 27.96
CA ALA A 532 15.23 37.71 27.21
C ALA A 532 14.93 38.92 28.10
N ASP A 533 14.87 40.11 27.51
CA ASP A 533 14.47 41.36 28.16
C ASP A 533 13.48 42.16 27.29
N PRO A 534 12.81 43.20 27.84
CA PRO A 534 11.81 43.97 27.09
C PRO A 534 12.32 44.80 25.91
N THR A 535 13.63 44.81 25.64
CA THR A 535 14.23 45.46 24.47
C THR A 535 14.50 44.48 23.33
N ASP A 536 14.34 43.18 23.58
CA ASP A 536 14.50 42.13 22.59
C ASP A 536 13.34 42.10 21.56
N THR A 537 13.40 41.17 20.62
CA THR A 537 12.49 41.12 19.46
C THR A 537 11.04 40.91 19.91
N LEU A 538 10.17 41.88 19.61
CA LEU A 538 8.74 41.77 19.88
C LEU A 538 8.08 40.77 18.92
N ILE A 539 7.43 39.76 19.48
CA ILE A 539 6.51 38.86 18.80
C ILE A 539 5.09 39.31 19.13
N ALA A 540 4.35 39.73 18.11
CA ALA A 540 2.97 40.15 18.26
C ALA A 540 2.06 38.97 18.65
N ALA A 541 1.00 39.27 19.42
CA ALA A 541 -0.01 38.29 19.79
C ALA A 541 -0.64 37.62 18.56
N ASN A 542 -0.94 36.33 18.68
CA ASN A 542 -1.63 35.52 17.68
C ASN A 542 -0.97 35.53 16.28
N THR A 543 0.32 35.85 16.22
CA THR A 543 1.09 35.91 14.98
C THR A 543 2.17 34.84 15.00
N ARG A 544 2.27 34.06 13.93
CA ARG A 544 3.35 33.08 13.75
C ARG A 544 4.66 33.82 13.52
N TYR A 545 5.63 33.59 14.38
CA TYR A 545 6.99 34.05 14.22
C TYR A 545 7.91 32.88 13.83
N GLU A 546 8.51 32.96 12.64
CA GLU A 546 9.45 31.96 12.14
C GLU A 546 10.89 32.44 12.38
N TYR A 547 11.75 31.57 12.93
CA TYR A 547 13.16 31.89 13.15
C TYR A 547 14.06 30.69 12.92
N THR A 548 15.12 30.84 12.12
CA THR A 548 16.14 29.82 11.94
C THR A 548 17.30 30.06 12.89
N LEU A 549 17.60 29.10 13.75
CA LEU A 549 18.70 29.14 14.72
C LEU A 549 20.06 29.26 14.02
N LYS A 550 20.88 30.24 14.44
CA LYS A 550 22.17 30.58 13.84
C LYS A 550 23.31 30.37 14.82
N GLY A 551 24.49 30.06 14.30
CA GLY A 551 25.71 29.96 15.12
C GLY A 551 25.53 29.01 16.30
N SER A 552 25.67 29.51 17.53
CA SER A 552 25.53 28.73 18.77
C SER A 552 24.11 28.70 19.35
N GLU A 553 23.12 29.24 18.65
CA GLU A 553 21.74 29.27 19.09
C GLU A 553 21.11 27.87 19.05
N VAL A 554 20.47 27.48 20.16
CA VAL A 554 19.80 26.17 20.33
C VAL A 554 18.45 26.29 21.01
N THR A 555 18.04 27.50 21.44
CA THR A 555 16.76 27.75 22.10
C THR A 555 16.37 29.23 22.02
N VAL A 556 15.19 29.55 22.53
CA VAL A 556 14.64 30.89 22.67
C VAL A 556 14.26 31.17 24.12
N ALA A 557 14.63 32.34 24.64
CA ALA A 557 14.07 32.89 25.87
C ALA A 557 12.93 33.84 25.52
N LEU A 558 11.85 33.79 26.30
CA LEU A 558 10.65 34.59 26.15
C LEU A 558 10.36 35.36 27.44
N VAL A 559 9.97 36.62 27.34
CA VAL A 559 9.48 37.44 28.46
C VAL A 559 8.26 38.24 28.02
N LEU A 560 7.32 38.46 28.93
CA LEU A 560 6.06 39.13 28.63
C LEU A 560 6.29 40.60 28.24
N ASP A 561 5.60 41.07 27.20
CA ASP A 561 5.58 42.50 26.85
C ASP A 561 4.71 43.29 27.84
N ALA A 562 5.05 44.56 28.05
CA ALA A 562 4.36 45.41 29.02
C ALA A 562 2.90 45.73 28.64
N ALA A 563 2.52 45.59 27.36
CA ALA A 563 1.14 45.78 26.91
C ALA A 563 0.27 44.51 27.06
N ALA A 564 0.84 43.38 27.46
CA ALA A 564 0.07 42.16 27.69
C ALA A 564 -0.86 42.30 28.92
N THR A 565 -2.03 41.65 28.84
CA THR A 565 -3.08 41.76 29.88
C THR A 565 -3.11 40.58 30.85
N ALA A 566 -2.39 39.51 30.52
CA ALA A 566 -2.23 38.30 31.32
C ALA A 566 -0.90 37.62 30.95
N ASN A 567 -0.52 36.57 31.69
CA ASN A 567 0.59 35.70 31.26
C ASN A 567 0.29 35.12 29.87
N ALA A 568 1.32 35.02 29.02
CA ALA A 568 1.18 34.46 27.69
C ALA A 568 1.30 32.93 27.71
N ALA A 569 0.41 32.25 26.99
CA ALA A 569 0.59 30.86 26.59
C ALA A 569 1.28 30.82 25.23
N CYS A 570 2.56 30.47 25.24
CA CYS A 570 3.37 30.34 24.03
C CYS A 570 3.54 28.87 23.62
N LYS A 571 3.47 28.61 22.32
CA LYS A 571 3.81 27.34 21.68
C LYS A 571 5.05 27.52 20.83
N VAL A 572 6.05 26.69 21.08
CA VAL A 572 7.31 26.67 20.34
C VAL A 572 7.49 25.29 19.71
N ALA A 573 7.57 25.22 18.38
CA ALA A 573 7.69 23.97 17.65
C ALA A 573 8.87 24.00 16.67
N PRO A 574 9.67 22.93 16.57
CA PRO A 574 10.64 22.78 15.49
C PRO A 574 9.93 22.60 14.16
N ASP A 575 10.55 23.11 13.11
CA ASP A 575 10.12 22.94 11.74
C ASP A 575 11.18 22.12 11.00
N THR A 576 10.87 20.86 10.78
CA THR A 576 11.72 19.91 10.05
C THR A 576 11.75 20.18 8.55
N ARG A 577 10.91 21.11 8.05
CA ARG A 577 10.78 21.45 6.64
C ARG A 577 10.57 20.22 5.77
N SER A 578 9.72 19.34 6.30
CA SER A 578 9.50 18.02 5.75
C SER A 578 8.92 18.08 4.36
N ARG A 579 9.28 17.12 3.53
CA ARG A 579 8.94 17.13 2.12
C ARG A 579 8.37 15.82 1.64
N ILE A 580 7.55 15.92 0.61
CA ILE A 580 6.94 14.80 -0.09
C ILE A 580 6.93 15.09 -1.58
N SER A 581 6.86 14.04 -2.40
CA SER A 581 6.79 14.19 -3.84
C SER A 581 5.35 14.46 -4.30
N LEU A 582 5.22 15.25 -5.36
CA LEU A 582 3.96 15.59 -6.00
C LEU A 582 4.15 15.52 -7.52
N GLN A 583 3.14 15.00 -8.22
CA GLN A 583 3.07 14.99 -9.68
C GLN A 583 1.73 15.57 -10.13
N ILE A 584 1.75 16.75 -10.75
CA ILE A 584 0.51 17.46 -11.15
C ILE A 584 0.30 17.54 -12.66
N LYS A 585 1.30 17.14 -13.47
CA LYS A 585 1.34 17.46 -14.90
C LYS A 585 0.16 16.87 -15.67
N ASP A 586 -0.32 15.71 -15.26
CA ASP A 586 -1.48 15.05 -15.89
C ASP A 586 -2.81 15.69 -15.44
N ALA A 587 -2.89 16.11 -14.18
CA ALA A 587 -4.08 16.73 -13.60
C ALA A 587 -4.28 18.21 -13.99
N VAL A 588 -3.18 18.97 -14.03
CA VAL A 588 -3.16 20.41 -14.30
C VAL A 588 -1.99 20.78 -15.23
N PRO A 589 -2.05 20.40 -16.52
CA PRO A 589 -0.95 20.60 -17.46
C PRO A 589 -0.57 22.08 -17.67
N ASP A 590 -1.51 23.00 -17.46
CA ASP A 590 -1.30 24.44 -17.63
C ASP A 590 -0.55 25.09 -16.45
N LEU A 591 -0.49 24.43 -15.29
CA LEU A 591 0.23 24.93 -14.13
C LEU A 591 1.70 24.52 -14.23
N ASN A 592 2.61 25.49 -14.39
CA ASN A 592 4.05 25.24 -14.48
C ASN A 592 4.80 25.74 -13.22
N PRO A 593 5.18 24.86 -12.29
CA PRO A 593 6.01 25.21 -11.15
C PRO A 593 7.44 25.64 -11.50
N ASP A 594 8.01 25.22 -12.64
CA ASP A 594 9.32 25.69 -13.11
C ASP A 594 9.16 27.00 -13.90
N CYS A 595 8.80 28.06 -13.19
CA CYS A 595 8.55 29.40 -13.72
C CYS A 595 9.60 30.42 -13.23
N ASN A 596 9.68 31.54 -13.94
CA ASN A 596 10.56 32.67 -13.63
C ASN A 596 9.73 33.90 -13.17
N GLU A 597 9.99 34.42 -11.97
CA GLU A 597 9.33 35.63 -11.44
C GLU A 597 9.73 36.91 -12.21
N ASN A 598 10.81 36.85 -12.98
CA ASN A 598 11.32 37.93 -13.83
C ASN A 598 11.16 37.60 -15.32
N ASP A 599 10.16 36.80 -15.69
CA ASP A 599 9.83 36.54 -17.10
C ASP A 599 9.56 37.86 -17.84
N ALA A 600 9.97 37.94 -19.10
CA ALA A 600 9.72 39.12 -19.94
C ALA A 600 8.22 39.31 -20.20
N ASP A 601 7.43 38.23 -20.15
CA ASP A 601 5.99 38.27 -20.14
C ASP A 601 5.47 38.56 -18.71
N ALA A 602 4.95 39.76 -18.52
CA ALA A 602 4.43 40.22 -17.23
C ALA A 602 3.33 39.32 -16.65
N ALA A 603 2.53 38.66 -17.50
CA ALA A 603 1.49 37.74 -17.03
C ALA A 603 2.12 36.46 -16.46
N LYS A 604 3.15 35.92 -17.11
CA LYS A 604 3.89 34.73 -16.61
C LYS A 604 4.68 35.04 -15.36
N ALA A 605 5.33 36.21 -15.31
CA ALA A 605 6.03 36.69 -14.11
C ALA A 605 5.08 36.79 -12.91
N LEU A 606 3.90 37.40 -13.10
CA LEU A 606 2.88 37.50 -12.06
C LEU A 606 2.35 36.13 -11.62
N GLN A 607 2.04 35.23 -12.57
CA GLN A 607 1.63 33.86 -12.25
C GLN A 607 2.69 33.13 -11.40
N CYS A 608 3.98 33.33 -11.71
CA CYS A 608 5.05 32.75 -10.93
C CYS A 608 5.11 33.33 -9.51
N GLN A 609 5.01 34.65 -9.35
CA GLN A 609 4.98 35.29 -8.04
C GLN A 609 3.80 34.80 -7.20
N GLN A 610 2.61 34.65 -7.80
CA GLN A 610 1.44 34.08 -7.16
C GLN A 610 1.69 32.63 -6.71
N LEU A 611 2.28 31.80 -7.57
CA LEU A 611 2.62 30.41 -7.26
C LEU A 611 3.63 30.29 -6.12
N ARG A 612 4.66 31.16 -6.07
CA ARG A 612 5.69 31.14 -5.00
C ARG A 612 5.19 31.69 -3.67
N ALA A 613 4.20 32.58 -3.69
CA ALA A 613 3.63 33.19 -2.49
C ALA A 613 2.48 32.39 -1.88
N ALA A 614 1.78 31.58 -2.69
CA ALA A 614 0.66 30.76 -2.25
C ALA A 614 1.10 29.48 -1.51
N THR A 615 0.15 28.90 -0.78
CA THR A 615 0.21 27.51 -0.31
C THR A 615 -0.96 26.73 -0.85
N PHE A 616 -0.81 25.42 -1.06
CA PHE A 616 -1.80 24.61 -1.75
C PHE A 616 -2.35 23.50 -0.86
N ASP A 617 -3.65 23.26 -0.93
CA ASP A 617 -4.22 21.98 -0.51
C ASP A 617 -4.34 21.11 -1.76
N VAL A 618 -3.87 19.87 -1.65
CA VAL A 618 -3.81 18.92 -2.77
C VAL A 618 -4.40 17.60 -2.30
N VAL A 619 -5.42 17.11 -2.99
CA VAL A 619 -5.95 15.75 -2.85
C VAL A 619 -5.37 14.90 -3.98
N GLY A 620 -5.11 13.63 -3.71
CA GLY A 620 -4.64 12.72 -4.75
C GLY A 620 -4.35 11.33 -4.22
N HIS A 621 -4.01 10.41 -5.13
CA HIS A 621 -3.61 9.05 -4.77
C HIS A 621 -2.16 9.01 -4.31
N LEU A 622 -1.91 8.33 -3.20
CA LEU A 622 -0.56 8.09 -2.69
C LEU A 622 0.06 6.90 -3.41
N LYS A 623 1.29 7.06 -3.92
CA LYS A 623 2.04 6.00 -4.59
C LYS A 623 3.47 5.96 -4.09
N HIS A 624 4.01 4.77 -3.96
CA HIS A 624 5.42 4.56 -3.68
C HIS A 624 6.25 4.71 -4.97
N VAL A 625 7.35 5.47 -4.93
CA VAL A 625 8.22 5.74 -6.09
C VAL A 625 9.65 5.26 -5.80
N GLY A 626 9.79 3.95 -5.58
CA GLY A 626 11.07 3.29 -5.31
C GLY A 626 11.79 3.73 -4.02
N PRO A 627 12.97 3.14 -3.71
CA PRO A 627 13.72 3.42 -2.49
C PRO A 627 14.44 4.79 -2.50
N ALA A 628 14.51 5.47 -3.64
CA ALA A 628 15.07 6.82 -3.82
C ALA A 628 13.98 7.91 -3.85
N ARG A 629 14.37 9.18 -3.80
CA ARG A 629 13.61 10.19 -3.03
C ARG A 629 12.77 11.18 -3.85
N PRO A 630 11.78 11.83 -3.21
CA PRO A 630 11.05 11.36 -2.02
C PRO A 630 10.30 10.07 -2.30
N ARG A 631 10.25 9.15 -1.32
CA ARG A 631 9.68 7.80 -1.44
C ARG A 631 8.20 7.80 -1.83
N TRP A 632 7.45 8.78 -1.31
CA TRP A 632 6.02 8.88 -1.49
C TRP A 632 5.69 10.02 -2.45
N ASN A 633 4.88 9.71 -3.45
CA ASN A 633 4.36 10.63 -4.44
C ASN A 633 2.85 10.74 -4.32
N VAL A 634 2.33 11.96 -4.43
CA VAL A 634 0.88 12.21 -4.50
C VAL A 634 0.51 12.58 -5.93
N LEU A 635 -0.53 11.94 -6.46
CA LEU A 635 -1.02 12.12 -7.83
C LEU A 635 -2.48 12.62 -7.76
N PRO A 636 -2.73 13.92 -7.96
CA PRO A 636 -4.10 14.45 -8.07
C PRO A 636 -4.80 13.85 -9.29
N ARG A 637 -6.13 13.71 -9.23
CA ARG A 637 -6.93 13.14 -10.32
C ARG A 637 -7.19 14.18 -11.39
N ASP A 638 -7.49 15.40 -10.97
CA ASP A 638 -7.81 16.53 -11.84
C ASP A 638 -7.50 17.87 -11.14
N GLN A 639 -7.90 18.96 -11.79
CA GLN A 639 -7.69 20.31 -11.27
C GLN A 639 -8.49 20.63 -10.01
N ASP A 640 -9.67 20.04 -9.82
CA ASP A 640 -10.53 20.32 -8.66
C ASP A 640 -9.99 19.66 -7.38
N ASP A 641 -9.04 18.73 -7.49
CA ASP A 641 -8.25 18.21 -6.37
C ASP A 641 -7.19 19.20 -5.83
N LEU A 642 -7.01 20.35 -6.48
CA LEU A 642 -6.09 21.40 -6.03
C LEU A 642 -6.84 22.69 -5.71
N CYS A 643 -6.52 23.28 -4.58
CA CYS A 643 -6.91 24.64 -4.27
C CYS A 643 -5.76 25.42 -3.62
N CYS A 644 -5.84 26.74 -3.66
CA CYS A 644 -4.78 27.61 -3.15
C CYS A 644 -5.26 28.52 -2.01
N HIS A 645 -4.37 28.78 -1.06
CA HIS A 645 -4.43 29.93 -0.17
C HIS A 645 -3.46 31.00 -0.70
N PRO A 646 -3.96 32.14 -1.19
CA PRO A 646 -3.11 33.14 -1.82
C PRO A 646 -2.18 33.81 -0.80
N GLY A 647 -1.02 34.26 -1.28
CA GLY A 647 -0.13 35.10 -0.48
C GLY A 647 -0.75 36.48 -0.16
N PRO A 648 -0.20 37.22 0.82
CA PRO A 648 -0.70 38.54 1.17
C PRO A 648 -0.77 39.49 -0.03
N GLY A 649 -1.97 40.01 -0.31
CA GLY A 649 -2.20 40.93 -1.44
C GLY A 649 -2.13 40.29 -2.83
N MET A 650 -2.14 38.95 -2.92
CA MET A 650 -2.10 38.20 -4.18
C MET A 650 -3.38 37.40 -4.44
N GLU A 651 -3.48 36.83 -5.64
CA GLU A 651 -4.52 35.87 -6.04
C GLU A 651 -3.92 34.48 -6.24
N CYS A 652 -4.77 33.47 -6.41
CA CYS A 652 -4.31 32.13 -6.78
C CYS A 652 -3.79 32.10 -8.22
N PRO A 653 -2.72 31.32 -8.51
CA PRO A 653 -2.28 31.12 -9.88
C PRO A 653 -3.35 30.37 -10.66
N LYS A 654 -3.56 30.75 -11.92
CA LYS A 654 -4.49 30.07 -12.82
C LYS A 654 -3.92 28.70 -13.21
N PRO A 655 -4.78 27.67 -13.37
CA PRO A 655 -6.24 27.71 -13.27
C PRO A 655 -6.79 27.43 -11.85
N ILE A 656 -5.92 27.38 -10.82
CA ILE A 656 -6.27 26.94 -9.47
C ILE A 656 -7.19 27.94 -8.77
N LYS A 657 -8.24 27.41 -8.15
CA LYS A 657 -9.22 28.20 -7.39
C LYS A 657 -8.77 28.39 -5.94
N PRO A 658 -9.21 29.46 -5.25
CA PRO A 658 -9.03 29.58 -3.81
C PRO A 658 -9.66 28.40 -3.06
N CYS A 659 -9.03 27.95 -1.98
CA CYS A 659 -9.60 26.97 -1.08
C CYS A 659 -10.87 27.50 -0.37
N PRO A 660 -11.87 26.64 -0.13
CA PRO A 660 -13.10 27.00 0.56
C PRO A 660 -12.91 27.36 2.03
#